data_AF-A0A9P3UKC4-F1
#
_entry.id   AF-A0A9P3UKC4-F1
#
_cell.length_a   1.000
_cell.length_b   1.000
_cell.length_c   1.000
_cell.angle_alpha   90.00
_cell.angle_beta   90.00
_cell.angle_gamma   90.00
#
_symmetry.space_group_name_H-M   'P 1'
#
loop_
_entity.id
_entity.type
_entity.pdbx_description
1 polymer ?
#
loop_
_entity_poly.entity_id
_entity_poly.type
_entity_poly.pdbx_seq_one_letter_code
_entity_poly.pdbx_strand_id
1 'polypeptide(L)'
;MPSANADDIDYTDIEEKYRVQYDESFDQTLIVDGVPIIDKSKLDRLLAKICKEFARKGVAIRPDDIFMPWDDTTGKSKGYLFADFRTVDDANLALSALHNHPFDSKHTFKINRFTDVEAFANMDETYTEPEVEPFTPKEHLRAWLADPQGRDQYVTYRGDDVEIYWHGKPSQSELAFKPEWRDFLYVAWSPLGTYIATLHRQGVRLWGGPSWKPQQRFAHPLVKLIDFSPCENYLVTWSNEPIVVPEGAAQGPQYFSPDDEGNNIAVWDIKSGHLLRTFSTTNDSDLPATKKQMQWPALKWSPDDKFVARVTPGQMISVHELPSMYLHGKKSLKIEGVLDFEWCPQGEKDKEDADKDAKALNGAATKPVAKKARENMLAYWTPEVANQPARVTLLGFPSRTILRQKNLFNVTECKLYWQNQGDFLCVKVDRHTKTKKSIFCNLEIFRVREKDYPVEVVELKDTVMDFSWEPKGERFAIVSSSDPNLGNPGPGITIKTDVSFYQLDHAKNDFRLLRTLTSRTSNAIRWSPRGRHVVLATVGSSSKSELEFWDLDFNVEDTGRREQASKEDWGSGIQLLGTVDHYGVTDVEWDPSGRYLATSASAWTHTLENGFAIWDFRGQEIVKRIQDRFKQFIWRPRPPTLLTKDQQKQIRRNLREYGRSFDEEDAAEESNVSAELIALRKRLVDEWNAWRALCKKEHAEVRVQKHGKAEESQEEKEEIEVWVDEVIEQIEEVVVE
;
A
#
# COMPACT_ATOMS: atom_id res chain seq x y z
N MET A 1 63.44 -32.39 6.07
CA MET A 1 62.15 -31.75 6.37
C MET A 1 62.04 -31.69 7.88
N PRO A 2 62.17 -30.51 8.52
CA PRO A 2 62.04 -30.40 9.97
C PRO A 2 60.57 -30.55 10.37
N SER A 3 60.35 -31.21 11.50
CA SER A 3 59.04 -31.44 12.12
C SER A 3 58.49 -30.13 12.70
N ALA A 4 57.30 -29.74 12.26
CA ALA A 4 56.54 -28.65 12.86
C ALA A 4 56.13 -29.05 14.29
N ASN A 5 56.53 -28.25 15.28
CA ASN A 5 56.13 -28.40 16.67
C ASN A 5 54.62 -28.16 16.81
N ALA A 6 53.97 -28.92 17.68
CA ALA A 6 52.54 -28.88 17.96
C ALA A 6 52.11 -27.68 18.84
N ASP A 7 53.01 -26.73 19.09
CA ASP A 7 52.79 -25.58 19.98
C ASP A 7 52.27 -24.32 19.25
N ASP A 8 52.03 -24.40 17.93
CA ASP A 8 51.57 -23.28 17.08
C ASP A 8 50.08 -23.39 16.66
N ILE A 9 49.30 -24.25 17.34
CA ILE A 9 47.85 -24.33 17.11
C ILE A 9 47.16 -23.35 18.06
N ASP A 10 46.56 -22.32 17.49
CA ASP A 10 45.76 -21.33 18.21
C ASP A 10 44.41 -21.95 18.64
N TYR A 11 44.22 -22.09 19.95
CA TYR A 11 43.02 -22.66 20.57
C TYR A 11 42.06 -21.57 21.09
N THR A 12 42.31 -20.29 20.81
CA THR A 12 41.50 -19.17 21.31
C THR A 12 40.03 -19.26 20.88
N ASP A 13 39.74 -19.83 19.71
CA ASP A 13 38.40 -20.04 19.18
C ASP A 13 37.60 -21.11 19.95
N ILE A 14 38.26 -22.18 20.39
CA ILE A 14 37.69 -23.23 21.24
C ILE A 14 37.58 -22.73 22.69
N GLU A 15 38.59 -22.00 23.18
CA GLU A 15 38.56 -21.39 24.51
C GLU A 15 37.45 -20.34 24.63
N GLU A 16 37.19 -19.51 23.61
CA GLU A 16 36.04 -18.58 23.60
C GLU A 16 34.70 -19.33 23.53
N LYS A 17 34.60 -20.36 22.68
CA LYS A 17 33.36 -21.12 22.48
C LYS A 17 32.95 -21.96 23.70
N TYR A 18 33.90 -22.39 24.50
CA TYR A 18 33.68 -23.18 25.72
C TYR A 18 34.07 -22.42 27.00
N ARG A 19 34.28 -21.09 26.90
CA ARG A 19 34.45 -20.23 28.07
C ARG A 19 33.17 -20.29 28.89
N VAL A 20 33.23 -21.01 30.01
CA VAL A 20 32.18 -20.94 31.02
C VAL A 20 32.22 -19.50 31.54
N GLN A 21 31.26 -18.68 31.11
CA GLN A 21 31.03 -17.39 31.76
C GLN A 21 30.69 -17.72 33.22
N TYR A 22 31.63 -17.46 34.12
CA TYR A 22 31.28 -17.34 35.52
C TYR A 22 30.34 -16.15 35.58
N ASP A 23 29.11 -16.41 35.99
CA ASP A 23 28.14 -15.38 36.26
C ASP A 23 28.71 -14.49 37.38
N GLU A 24 29.29 -13.35 37.00
CA GLU A 24 29.68 -12.27 37.92
C GLU A 24 28.44 -11.50 38.41
N SER A 25 27.23 -12.05 38.25
CA SER A 25 26.04 -11.47 38.87
C SER A 25 26.14 -11.62 40.39
N PHE A 26 26.21 -10.49 41.08
CA PHE A 26 25.96 -10.41 42.52
C PHE A 26 24.47 -10.63 42.87
N ASP A 27 23.71 -11.30 41.99
CA ASP A 27 22.27 -11.56 42.15
C ASP A 27 21.96 -12.54 43.28
N GLN A 28 22.99 -13.24 43.77
CA GLN A 28 22.94 -14.11 44.95
C GLN A 28 23.19 -13.35 46.26
N THR A 29 23.68 -12.10 46.18
CA THR A 29 24.02 -11.27 47.34
C THR A 29 22.88 -10.28 47.63
N LEU A 30 22.36 -10.33 48.85
CA LEU A 30 21.38 -9.36 49.33
C LEU A 30 21.97 -8.44 50.39
N ILE A 31 21.54 -7.18 50.37
CA ILE A 31 21.85 -6.19 51.40
C ILE A 31 20.67 -6.14 52.36
N VAL A 32 20.92 -6.46 53.62
CA VAL A 32 19.91 -6.39 54.69
C VAL A 32 20.23 -5.18 55.56
N ASP A 33 19.41 -4.16 55.45
CA ASP A 33 19.44 -2.93 56.25
C ASP A 33 18.47 -3.02 57.44
N GLY A 34 18.68 -2.18 58.46
CA GLY A 34 17.88 -2.16 59.68
C GLY A 34 18.28 -3.22 60.70
N VAL A 35 19.56 -3.62 60.72
CA VAL A 35 20.13 -4.58 61.68
C VAL A 35 20.63 -3.83 62.93
N PRO A 36 20.50 -4.39 64.15
CA PRO A 36 20.98 -3.72 65.36
C PRO A 36 22.47 -3.40 65.33
N ILE A 37 22.81 -2.17 65.74
CA ILE A 37 24.20 -1.72 65.90
C ILE A 37 24.80 -2.38 67.15
N ILE A 38 25.86 -3.16 66.96
CA ILE A 38 26.49 -3.97 68.02
C ILE A 38 28.02 -3.78 68.06
N ASP A 39 28.63 -4.22 69.16
CA ASP A 39 30.08 -4.35 69.30
C ASP A 39 30.53 -5.78 68.90
N LYS A 40 31.81 -5.95 68.53
CA LYS A 40 32.37 -7.24 68.04
C LYS A 40 32.13 -8.43 68.98
N SER A 41 32.03 -8.21 70.30
CA SER A 41 31.75 -9.27 71.28
C SER A 41 30.35 -9.91 71.18
N LYS A 42 29.42 -9.27 70.47
CA LYS A 42 28.03 -9.73 70.31
C LYS A 42 27.74 -10.33 68.92
N LEU A 43 28.74 -10.37 68.04
CA LEU A 43 28.60 -10.78 66.64
C LEU A 43 28.01 -12.20 66.51
N ASP A 44 28.62 -13.19 67.17
CA ASP A 44 28.20 -14.59 67.06
C ASP A 44 26.75 -14.81 67.50
N ARG A 45 26.31 -14.08 68.53
CA ARG A 45 24.93 -14.14 69.02
C ARG A 45 23.94 -13.53 68.03
N LEU A 46 24.33 -12.45 67.36
CA LEU A 46 23.49 -11.79 66.38
C LEU A 46 23.37 -12.63 65.11
N LEU A 47 24.50 -13.13 64.58
CA LEU A 47 24.52 -14.00 63.40
C LEU A 47 23.67 -15.26 63.63
N ALA A 48 23.82 -15.93 64.78
CA ALA A 48 23.00 -17.10 65.12
C ALA A 48 21.49 -16.78 65.15
N LYS A 49 21.10 -15.59 65.62
CA LYS A 49 19.70 -15.16 65.65
C LYS A 49 19.18 -14.83 64.24
N ILE A 50 19.99 -14.19 63.40
CA ILE A 50 19.65 -13.87 62.00
C ILE A 50 19.51 -15.16 61.19
N CYS A 51 20.50 -16.06 61.24
CA CYS A 51 20.42 -17.37 60.57
C CYS A 51 19.16 -18.15 60.99
N LYS A 52 18.78 -18.09 62.27
CA LYS A 52 17.55 -18.74 62.77
C LYS A 52 16.28 -18.11 62.20
N GLU A 53 16.25 -16.79 62.05
CA GLU A 53 15.08 -16.08 61.50
C GLU A 53 14.92 -16.33 60.00
N PHE A 54 16.04 -16.35 59.25
CA PHE A 54 16.06 -16.74 57.84
C PHE A 54 15.61 -18.20 57.66
N ALA A 55 16.15 -19.12 58.48
CA ALA A 55 15.76 -20.54 58.43
C ALA A 55 14.28 -20.77 58.77
N ARG A 56 13.70 -19.99 59.69
CA ARG A 56 12.27 -20.04 60.02
C ARG A 56 11.38 -19.69 58.82
N LYS A 57 11.88 -18.89 57.88
CA LYS A 57 11.19 -18.49 56.65
C LYS A 57 11.51 -19.39 55.45
N GLY A 58 12.27 -20.47 55.67
CA GLY A 58 12.56 -21.47 54.65
C GLY A 58 13.87 -21.26 53.90
N VAL A 59 14.67 -20.24 54.26
CA VAL A 59 15.97 -19.96 53.62
C VAL A 59 17.10 -20.21 54.61
N ALA A 60 17.92 -21.23 54.37
CA ALA A 60 19.05 -21.54 55.23
C ALA A 60 20.30 -20.77 54.78
N ILE A 61 20.83 -19.91 55.65
CA ILE A 61 22.09 -19.19 55.45
C ILE A 61 23.06 -19.53 56.58
N ARG A 62 24.35 -19.70 56.25
CA ARG A 62 25.38 -19.99 57.26
C ARG A 62 25.95 -18.69 57.83
N PRO A 63 26.44 -18.70 59.08
CA PRO A 63 27.10 -17.53 59.65
C PRO A 63 28.32 -17.04 58.84
N ASP A 64 29.02 -17.96 58.17
CA ASP A 64 30.19 -17.66 57.35
C ASP A 64 29.83 -16.95 56.02
N ASP A 65 28.58 -17.08 55.58
CA ASP A 65 28.05 -16.48 54.34
C ASP A 65 27.45 -15.08 54.61
N ILE A 66 27.62 -14.54 55.82
CA ILE A 66 27.12 -13.23 56.24
C ILE A 66 28.30 -12.32 56.56
N PHE A 67 28.43 -11.24 55.78
CA PHE A 67 29.43 -10.21 56.02
C PHE A 67 28.79 -8.96 56.63
N MET A 68 29.22 -8.59 57.84
CA MET A 68 28.78 -7.36 58.51
C MET A 68 29.90 -6.31 58.52
N PRO A 69 29.72 -5.14 57.88
CA PRO A 69 30.69 -4.04 57.91
C PRO A 69 30.77 -3.36 59.28
N TRP A 70 31.99 -2.94 59.63
CA TRP A 70 32.31 -2.25 60.88
C TRP A 70 32.81 -0.84 60.60
N ASP A 71 32.57 0.06 61.56
CA ASP A 71 33.20 1.38 61.59
C ASP A 71 34.45 1.33 62.46
N ASP A 72 35.60 1.56 61.82
CA ASP A 72 36.93 1.50 62.47
C ASP A 72 37.14 2.58 63.53
N THR A 73 36.35 3.66 63.51
CA THR A 73 36.46 4.76 64.48
C THR A 73 35.70 4.50 65.78
N THR A 74 34.54 3.84 65.69
CA THR A 74 33.66 3.60 66.85
C THR A 74 33.69 2.16 67.36
N GLY A 75 34.26 1.22 66.58
CA GLY A 75 34.31 -0.20 66.91
C GLY A 75 32.95 -0.92 66.87
N LYS A 76 31.94 -0.28 66.26
CA LYS A 76 30.55 -0.74 66.16
C LYS A 76 30.17 -1.11 64.73
N SER A 77 29.11 -1.90 64.56
CA SER A 77 28.59 -2.26 63.23
C SER A 77 27.83 -1.10 62.57
N LYS A 78 27.84 -1.06 61.24
CA LYS A 78 27.21 0.03 60.46
C LYS A 78 25.68 -0.09 60.29
N GLY A 79 25.05 -1.11 60.89
CA GLY A 79 23.59 -1.29 60.87
C GLY A 79 23.03 -2.04 59.65
N TYR A 80 23.88 -2.48 58.73
CA TYR A 80 23.53 -3.33 57.59
C TYR A 80 24.48 -4.52 57.47
N LEU A 81 24.08 -5.55 56.73
CA LEU A 81 24.89 -6.71 56.42
C LEU A 81 24.69 -7.16 54.97
N PHE A 82 25.65 -7.91 54.45
CA PHE A 82 25.58 -8.62 53.18
C PHE A 82 25.36 -10.10 53.48
N ALA A 83 24.39 -10.70 52.79
CA ALA A 83 24.02 -12.09 52.93
C ALA A 83 24.16 -12.77 51.57
N ASP A 84 25.10 -13.70 51.46
CA ASP A 84 25.31 -14.48 50.25
C ASP A 84 24.51 -15.78 50.32
N PHE A 85 23.68 -16.00 49.30
CA PHE A 85 22.86 -17.20 49.17
C PHE A 85 23.47 -18.18 48.17
N ARG A 86 23.16 -19.46 48.33
CA ARG A 86 23.68 -20.50 47.45
C ARG A 86 23.03 -20.50 46.07
N THR A 87 21.81 -20.00 45.96
CA THR A 87 21.04 -19.94 44.73
C THR A 87 20.31 -18.59 44.62
N VAL A 88 20.07 -18.13 43.39
CA VAL A 88 19.30 -16.91 43.11
C VAL A 88 17.84 -17.06 43.57
N ASP A 89 17.30 -18.28 43.50
CA ASP A 89 15.94 -18.58 43.97
C ASP A 89 15.81 -18.42 45.49
N ASP A 90 16.82 -18.85 46.25
CA ASP A 90 16.88 -18.64 47.70
C ASP A 90 16.97 -17.15 48.05
N ALA A 91 17.74 -16.36 47.28
CA ALA A 91 17.82 -14.91 47.44
C ALA A 91 16.46 -14.24 47.15
N ASN A 92 15.77 -14.66 46.09
CA ASN A 92 14.43 -14.15 45.76
C ASN A 92 13.38 -14.51 46.83
N LEU A 93 13.46 -15.72 47.38
CA LEU A 93 12.58 -16.16 48.45
C LEU A 93 12.87 -15.39 49.75
N ALA A 94 14.15 -15.14 50.06
CA ALA A 94 14.54 -14.31 51.20
C ALA A 94 14.05 -12.86 51.06
N LEU A 95 14.22 -12.25 49.88
CA LEU A 95 13.78 -10.89 49.59
C LEU A 95 12.26 -10.76 49.74
N SER A 96 11.48 -11.68 49.16
CA SER A 96 10.02 -11.64 49.26
C SER A 96 9.48 -11.94 50.67
N ALA A 97 10.16 -12.81 51.44
CA ALA A 97 9.67 -13.25 52.74
C ALA A 97 10.10 -12.38 53.93
N LEU A 98 11.25 -11.70 53.83
CA LEU A 98 11.88 -10.98 54.94
C LEU A 98 12.00 -9.47 54.72
N HIS A 99 11.69 -8.95 53.53
CA HIS A 99 11.59 -7.51 53.33
C HIS A 99 10.42 -6.94 54.17
N ASN A 100 10.68 -5.86 54.92
CA ASN A 100 9.81 -5.26 55.95
C ASN A 100 9.49 -6.17 57.15
N HIS A 101 10.30 -7.20 57.41
CA HIS A 101 10.08 -8.07 58.57
C HIS A 101 10.60 -7.43 59.88
N PRO A 102 9.78 -7.32 60.94
CA PRO A 102 10.22 -6.79 62.22
C PRO A 102 11.13 -7.80 62.93
N PHE A 103 12.39 -7.43 63.15
CA PHE A 103 13.38 -8.26 63.86
C PHE A 103 13.30 -8.09 65.39
N ASP A 104 13.01 -6.87 65.83
CA ASP A 104 12.64 -6.55 67.20
C ASP A 104 11.69 -5.33 67.21
N SER A 105 11.42 -4.74 68.38
CA SER A 105 10.50 -3.60 68.49
C SER A 105 11.02 -2.30 67.87
N LYS A 106 12.31 -2.21 67.55
CA LYS A 106 12.97 -1.01 67.01
C LYS A 106 13.58 -1.23 65.62
N HIS A 107 13.82 -2.46 65.21
CA HIS A 107 14.55 -2.83 64.01
C HIS A 107 13.67 -3.65 63.08
N THR A 108 13.52 -3.18 61.85
CA THR A 108 12.78 -3.84 60.77
C THR A 108 13.73 -4.03 59.59
N PHE A 109 13.80 -5.25 59.07
CA PHE A 109 14.66 -5.56 57.95
C PHE A 109 14.16 -4.91 56.67
N LYS A 110 15.07 -4.25 55.96
CA LYS A 110 14.86 -3.76 54.58
C LYS A 110 15.89 -4.47 53.70
N ILE A 111 15.40 -5.32 52.81
CA ILE A 111 16.26 -6.17 51.98
C ILE A 111 16.22 -5.68 50.54
N ASN A 112 17.37 -5.38 49.96
CA ASN A 112 17.54 -4.97 48.57
C ASN A 112 18.57 -5.89 47.88
N ARG A 113 18.51 -5.99 46.55
CA ARG A 113 19.56 -6.68 45.79
C ARG A 113 20.81 -5.82 45.75
N PHE A 114 21.97 -6.46 45.67
CA PHE A 114 23.23 -5.74 45.49
C PHE A 114 23.27 -4.94 44.18
N THR A 115 22.67 -5.48 43.12
CA THR A 115 22.59 -4.85 41.79
C THR A 115 21.73 -3.58 41.75
N ASP A 116 20.77 -3.43 42.66
CA ASP A 116 19.88 -2.25 42.69
C ASP A 116 20.55 -1.01 43.31
N VAL A 117 21.73 -1.16 43.94
CA VAL A 117 22.41 -0.06 44.66
C VAL A 117 22.79 1.08 43.74
N GLU A 118 23.32 0.79 42.55
CA GLU A 118 23.69 1.82 41.57
C GLU A 118 22.46 2.53 41.00
N ALA A 119 21.36 1.80 40.82
CA ALA A 119 20.10 2.37 40.37
C ALA A 119 19.53 3.34 41.43
N PHE A 120 19.52 2.93 42.70
CA PHE A 120 19.06 3.79 43.80
C PHE A 120 19.97 4.98 44.07
N ALA A 121 21.30 4.84 43.92
CA ALA A 121 22.24 5.94 44.10
C ALA A 121 22.09 7.04 43.03
N ASN A 122 21.63 6.67 41.83
CA ASN A 122 21.44 7.58 40.70
C ASN A 122 19.98 8.02 40.50
N MET A 123 19.04 7.56 41.33
CA MET A 123 17.63 7.91 41.22
C MET A 123 17.37 9.27 41.85
N ASP A 124 16.67 10.15 41.15
CA ASP A 124 16.22 11.43 41.69
C ASP A 124 15.06 11.20 42.67
N GLU A 125 15.19 11.68 43.92
CA GLU A 125 14.18 11.49 44.97
C GLU A 125 12.89 12.30 44.70
N THR A 126 12.93 13.21 43.73
CA THR A 126 11.83 14.12 43.39
C THR A 126 10.94 13.55 42.29
N TYR A 127 9.77 13.02 42.65
CA TYR A 127 8.76 12.60 41.66
C TYR A 127 8.16 13.83 40.94
N THR A 128 8.52 14.01 39.67
CA THR A 128 7.84 14.96 38.78
C THR A 128 6.75 14.23 38.01
N GLU A 129 5.49 14.61 38.24
CA GLU A 129 4.37 14.10 37.45
C GLU A 129 4.60 14.43 35.97
N PRO A 130 4.44 13.46 35.03
CA PRO A 130 4.62 13.72 33.61
C PRO A 130 3.66 14.81 33.14
N GLU A 131 4.18 15.82 32.43
CA GLU A 131 3.32 16.84 31.83
C GLU A 131 2.39 16.17 30.80
N VAL A 132 1.07 16.29 31.03
CA VAL A 132 0.08 15.84 30.05
C VAL A 132 0.21 16.71 28.82
N GLU A 133 0.63 16.12 27.70
CA GLU A 133 0.78 16.85 26.45
C GLU A 133 -0.52 17.60 26.10
N PRO A 134 -0.44 18.91 25.79
CA PRO A 134 -1.62 19.69 25.44
C PRO A 134 -2.23 19.16 24.14
N PHE A 135 -3.57 19.01 24.13
CA PHE A 135 -4.28 18.51 22.97
C PHE A 135 -4.07 19.40 21.74
N THR A 136 -3.32 18.92 20.75
CA THR A 136 -3.24 19.53 19.43
C THR A 136 -4.37 19.01 18.54
N PRO A 137 -5.25 19.87 18.02
CA PRO A 137 -6.27 19.46 17.05
C PRO A 137 -5.62 18.77 15.87
N LYS A 138 -6.04 17.53 15.57
CA LYS A 138 -5.54 16.81 14.40
C LYS A 138 -6.03 17.52 13.14
N GLU A 139 -5.12 17.67 12.17
CA GLU A 139 -5.46 18.19 10.85
C GLU A 139 -6.49 17.30 10.18
N HIS A 140 -7.36 17.91 9.36
CA HIS A 140 -8.35 17.14 8.64
C HIS A 140 -7.67 16.33 7.54
N LEU A 141 -7.57 15.02 7.74
CA LEU A 141 -6.84 14.14 6.82
C LEU A 141 -7.33 14.30 5.37
N ARG A 142 -8.64 14.46 5.16
CA ARG A 142 -9.30 14.59 3.85
C ARG A 142 -9.42 16.00 3.27
N ALA A 143 -8.60 16.94 3.74
CA ALA A 143 -8.66 18.34 3.30
C ALA A 143 -8.46 18.53 1.79
N TRP A 144 -7.70 17.65 1.13
CA TRP A 144 -7.43 17.73 -0.31
C TRP A 144 -8.70 17.59 -1.18
N LEU A 145 -9.77 17.00 -0.66
CA LEU A 145 -11.04 16.89 -1.39
C LEU A 145 -11.79 18.23 -1.51
N ALA A 146 -11.41 19.22 -0.70
CA ALA A 146 -11.98 20.56 -0.72
C ALA A 146 -11.22 21.53 -1.64
N ASP A 147 -10.30 21.02 -2.48
CA ASP A 147 -9.64 21.84 -3.50
C ASP A 147 -10.70 22.45 -4.43
N PRO A 148 -10.72 23.80 -4.59
CA PRO A 148 -11.76 24.49 -5.35
C PRO A 148 -11.75 24.15 -6.84
N GLN A 149 -10.57 23.82 -7.39
CA GLN A 149 -10.40 23.42 -8.79
C GLN A 149 -10.69 21.92 -9.00
N GLY A 150 -10.97 21.16 -7.93
CA GLY A 150 -11.28 19.73 -7.99
C GLY A 150 -10.14 18.86 -8.54
N ARG A 151 -8.90 19.34 -8.45
CA ARG A 151 -7.72 18.71 -9.06
C ARG A 151 -7.39 17.37 -8.41
N ASP A 152 -6.79 16.50 -9.21
CA ASP A 152 -6.31 15.20 -8.75
C ASP A 152 -4.83 15.32 -8.36
N GLN A 153 -4.39 14.57 -7.36
CA GLN A 153 -2.98 14.56 -6.94
C GLN A 153 -2.28 13.31 -7.45
N TYR A 154 -0.99 13.40 -7.68
CA TYR A 154 -0.14 12.24 -7.94
C TYR A 154 1.19 12.37 -7.22
N VAL A 155 1.83 11.23 -6.99
CA VAL A 155 3.17 11.14 -6.41
C VAL A 155 4.14 10.69 -7.49
N THR A 156 5.31 11.33 -7.53
CA THR A 156 6.45 10.92 -8.34
C THR A 156 7.61 10.55 -7.45
N TYR A 157 8.25 9.43 -7.73
CA TYR A 157 9.47 8.99 -7.06
C TYR A 157 10.61 8.94 -8.07
N ARG A 158 11.63 9.78 -7.86
CA ARG A 158 12.80 9.92 -8.74
C ARG A 158 14.08 9.89 -7.93
N GLY A 159 15.01 9.00 -8.26
CA GLY A 159 16.23 8.86 -7.46
C GLY A 159 15.85 8.55 -6.01
N ASP A 160 16.16 9.46 -5.09
CA ASP A 160 15.76 9.36 -3.68
C ASP A 160 14.72 10.41 -3.28
N ASP A 161 14.29 11.27 -4.22
CA ASP A 161 13.32 12.34 -4.02
C ASP A 161 11.90 11.86 -4.31
N VAL A 162 10.98 12.17 -3.40
CA VAL A 162 9.54 12.04 -3.61
C VAL A 162 8.94 13.41 -3.70
N GLU A 163 8.03 13.60 -4.65
CA GLU A 163 7.34 14.85 -4.88
C GLU A 163 5.86 14.56 -5.10
N ILE A 164 5.00 15.37 -4.48
CA ILE A 164 3.54 15.27 -4.60
C ILE A 164 3.08 16.49 -5.37
N TYR A 165 2.36 16.26 -6.46
CA TYR A 165 1.89 17.29 -7.37
C TYR A 165 0.37 17.34 -7.39
N TRP A 166 -0.18 18.54 -7.57
CA TRP A 166 -1.53 18.72 -8.09
C TRP A 166 -1.49 18.64 -9.61
N HIS A 167 -2.39 17.87 -10.19
CA HIS A 167 -2.59 17.81 -11.62
C HIS A 167 -3.68 18.78 -12.06
N GLY A 168 -3.37 19.56 -13.08
CA GLY A 168 -4.34 20.34 -13.85
C GLY A 168 -3.79 20.55 -15.26
N LYS A 169 -4.26 21.60 -15.94
CA LYS A 169 -3.61 22.07 -17.16
C LYS A 169 -2.11 22.34 -16.92
N PRO A 170 -1.25 22.41 -17.95
CA PRO A 170 0.18 22.65 -17.76
C PRO A 170 0.51 23.87 -16.89
N SER A 171 -0.31 24.92 -16.94
CA SER A 171 -0.23 26.12 -16.10
C SER A 171 -0.69 25.93 -14.65
N GLN A 172 -1.57 24.95 -14.39
CA GLN A 172 -2.20 24.67 -13.08
C GLN A 172 -1.50 23.52 -12.32
N SER A 173 -0.56 22.83 -12.97
CA SER A 173 0.17 21.73 -12.37
C SER A 173 1.25 22.27 -11.42
N GLU A 174 0.97 22.23 -10.13
CA GLU A 174 1.84 22.77 -9.08
C GLU A 174 2.40 21.69 -8.15
N LEU A 175 3.59 21.94 -7.60
CA LEU A 175 4.18 21.10 -6.57
C LEU A 175 3.42 21.33 -5.26
N ALA A 176 2.65 20.33 -4.82
CA ALA A 176 1.87 20.40 -3.59
C ALA A 176 2.76 20.28 -2.36
N PHE A 177 3.70 19.33 -2.39
CA PHE A 177 4.61 19.07 -1.28
C PHE A 177 5.85 18.32 -1.76
N LYS A 178 7.02 18.69 -1.25
CA LYS A 178 8.27 17.95 -1.43
C LYS A 178 8.73 17.40 -0.08
N PRO A 179 8.42 16.14 0.25
CA PRO A 179 8.90 15.51 1.48
C PRO A 179 10.42 15.29 1.46
N GLU A 180 11.07 15.50 2.60
CA GLU A 180 12.45 15.08 2.84
C GLU A 180 12.53 13.63 3.39
N TRP A 181 11.74 12.72 2.83
CA TRP A 181 11.79 11.30 3.22
C TRP A 181 13.06 10.66 2.65
N ARG A 182 13.70 9.78 3.43
CA ARG A 182 14.93 9.09 3.03
C ARG A 182 14.86 7.60 3.37
N ASP A 183 15.72 6.82 2.73
CA ASP A 183 15.95 5.40 3.03
C ASP A 183 14.68 4.53 3.00
N PHE A 184 13.80 4.77 2.01
CA PHE A 184 12.62 3.94 1.74
C PHE A 184 12.75 3.21 0.39
N LEU A 185 12.09 2.06 0.28
CA LEU A 185 12.11 1.19 -0.89
C LEU A 185 11.19 1.72 -2.00
N TYR A 186 9.91 1.96 -1.66
CA TYR A 186 8.90 2.55 -2.54
C TYR A 186 7.80 3.23 -1.73
N VAL A 187 6.91 3.91 -2.45
CA VAL A 187 5.77 4.64 -1.89
C VAL A 187 4.47 3.97 -2.34
N ALA A 188 3.46 3.94 -1.48
CA ALA A 188 2.12 3.45 -1.86
C ALA A 188 1.03 4.35 -1.26
N TRP A 189 -0.04 4.54 -2.02
CA TRP A 189 -1.25 5.19 -1.53
C TRP A 189 -2.17 4.19 -0.84
N SER A 190 -2.86 4.65 0.20
CA SER A 190 -3.99 3.90 0.74
C SER A 190 -5.19 3.93 -0.24
N PRO A 191 -6.10 2.93 -0.22
CA PRO A 191 -7.16 2.77 -1.22
C PRO A 191 -8.15 3.95 -1.36
N LEU A 192 -8.30 4.79 -0.34
CA LEU A 192 -9.13 6.00 -0.38
C LEU A 192 -8.28 7.29 -0.45
N GLY A 193 -6.96 7.14 -0.62
CA GLY A 193 -6.02 8.24 -0.73
C GLY A 193 -5.80 9.04 0.56
N THR A 194 -6.23 8.56 1.73
CA THR A 194 -6.05 9.29 3.00
C THR A 194 -4.60 9.32 3.47
N TYR A 195 -3.86 8.24 3.24
CA TYR A 195 -2.49 8.07 3.72
C TYR A 195 -1.54 7.75 2.57
N ILE A 196 -0.29 8.17 2.73
CA ILE A 196 0.85 7.64 1.99
C ILE A 196 1.64 6.73 2.91
N ALA A 197 1.96 5.53 2.46
CA ALA A 197 2.91 4.64 3.11
C ALA A 197 4.30 4.75 2.48
N THR A 198 5.32 4.91 3.32
CA THR A 198 6.73 4.71 2.95
C THR A 198 7.25 3.43 3.57
N LEU A 199 7.83 2.53 2.76
CA LEU A 199 8.45 1.30 3.25
C LEU A 199 9.93 1.52 3.56
N HIS A 200 10.33 1.35 4.79
CA HIS A 200 11.72 1.37 5.22
C HIS A 200 12.17 -0.04 5.62
N ARG A 201 13.49 -0.28 5.65
CA ARG A 201 14.03 -1.55 6.18
C ARG A 201 13.65 -1.82 7.64
N GLN A 202 13.33 -0.78 8.40
CA GLN A 202 12.89 -0.91 9.80
C GLN A 202 11.38 -1.17 9.95
N GLY A 203 10.59 -0.94 8.90
CA GLY A 203 9.13 -0.98 8.99
C GLY A 203 8.43 -0.01 8.05
N VAL A 204 7.15 0.23 8.31
CA VAL A 204 6.28 1.07 7.47
C VAL A 204 5.92 2.34 8.22
N ARG A 205 5.90 3.47 7.53
CA ARG A 205 5.44 4.74 8.10
C ARG A 205 4.29 5.32 7.26
N LEU A 206 3.26 5.79 7.95
CA LEU A 206 2.11 6.45 7.33
C LEU A 206 2.20 7.96 7.50
N TRP A 207 1.91 8.67 6.42
CA TRP A 207 1.88 10.13 6.34
C TRP A 207 0.48 10.57 5.91
N GLY A 208 -0.01 11.68 6.43
CA GLY A 208 -1.34 12.18 6.08
C GLY A 208 -1.60 13.60 6.55
N GLY A 209 -2.70 14.17 6.07
CA GLY A 209 -3.08 15.57 6.29
C GLY A 209 -2.40 16.55 5.32
N PRO A 210 -2.82 17.83 5.30
CA PRO A 210 -2.21 18.88 4.49
C PRO A 210 -0.69 19.02 4.67
N SER A 211 -0.23 18.92 5.92
CA SER A 211 1.20 19.06 6.25
C SER A 211 2.00 17.77 6.10
N TRP A 212 1.37 16.67 5.67
CA TRP A 212 1.98 15.34 5.59
C TRP A 212 2.70 14.91 6.87
N LYS A 213 2.10 15.19 8.04
CA LYS A 213 2.66 14.78 9.32
C LYS A 213 2.63 13.26 9.47
N PRO A 214 3.63 12.66 10.15
CA PRO A 214 3.64 11.24 10.41
C PRO A 214 2.45 10.88 11.31
N GLN A 215 1.63 9.94 10.85
CA GLN A 215 0.42 9.51 11.56
C GLN A 215 0.69 8.28 12.41
N GLN A 216 1.32 7.25 11.82
CA GLN A 216 1.63 6.00 12.48
C GLN A 216 2.94 5.39 11.96
N ARG A 217 3.55 4.55 12.80
CA ARG A 217 4.73 3.75 12.47
C ARG A 217 4.46 2.29 12.86
N PHE A 218 4.70 1.38 11.92
CA PHE A 218 4.60 -0.06 12.15
C PHE A 218 5.99 -0.67 12.09
N ALA A 219 6.48 -1.15 13.23
CA ALA A 219 7.81 -1.74 13.34
C ALA A 219 7.81 -3.18 12.81
N HIS A 220 8.03 -3.35 11.51
CA HIS A 220 8.21 -4.66 10.87
C HIS A 220 9.54 -4.69 10.11
N PRO A 221 10.62 -5.24 10.71
CA PRO A 221 11.92 -5.31 10.07
C PRO A 221 11.86 -6.04 8.72
N LEU A 222 12.60 -5.50 7.75
CA LEU A 222 12.79 -6.05 6.40
C LEU A 222 11.50 -6.27 5.60
N VAL A 223 10.46 -5.49 5.91
CA VAL A 223 9.21 -5.48 5.15
C VAL A 223 9.47 -5.19 3.66
N LYS A 224 8.83 -5.98 2.81
CA LYS A 224 8.92 -5.86 1.34
C LYS A 224 7.60 -5.52 0.69
N LEU A 225 6.48 -6.05 1.22
CA LEU A 225 5.15 -5.85 0.64
C LEU A 225 4.18 -5.33 1.70
N ILE A 226 3.27 -4.47 1.25
CA ILE A 226 2.16 -3.96 2.05
C ILE A 226 0.85 -4.05 1.29
N ASP A 227 -0.23 -4.19 2.04
CA ASP A 227 -1.59 -4.19 1.52
C ASP A 227 -2.53 -3.54 2.52
N PHE A 228 -3.41 -2.68 2.04
CA PHE A 228 -4.36 -1.93 2.86
C PHE A 228 -5.73 -2.55 2.77
N SER A 229 -6.49 -2.51 3.86
CA SER A 229 -7.91 -2.84 3.80
C SER A 229 -8.68 -1.83 2.94
N PRO A 230 -9.71 -2.24 2.20
CA PRO A 230 -10.51 -1.38 1.32
C PRO A 230 -11.06 -0.11 1.99
N CYS A 231 -11.40 -0.16 3.28
CA CYS A 231 -11.88 1.01 4.03
C CYS A 231 -10.81 1.69 4.90
N GLU A 232 -9.52 1.39 4.72
CA GLU A 232 -8.38 2.02 5.40
C GLU A 232 -8.38 1.87 6.94
N ASN A 233 -8.90 0.78 7.47
CA ASN A 233 -8.85 0.49 8.90
C ASN A 233 -7.65 -0.37 9.29
N TYR A 234 -7.16 -1.22 8.39
CA TYR A 234 -6.11 -2.18 8.69
C TYR A 234 -5.02 -2.19 7.61
N LEU A 235 -3.81 -2.56 8.03
CA LEU A 235 -2.64 -2.69 7.17
C LEU A 235 -2.03 -4.09 7.34
N VAL A 236 -1.76 -4.77 6.24
CA VAL A 236 -0.97 -6.00 6.23
C VAL A 236 0.43 -5.66 5.72
N THR A 237 1.41 -6.27 6.38
CA THR A 237 2.82 -6.13 6.05
C THR A 237 3.43 -7.51 5.91
N TRP A 238 4.35 -7.70 4.95
CA TRP A 238 5.03 -8.96 4.72
C TRP A 238 6.54 -8.77 4.55
N SER A 239 7.29 -9.66 5.21
CA SER A 239 8.73 -9.83 5.07
C SER A 239 9.06 -11.23 4.56
N ASN A 240 10.13 -11.37 3.78
CA ASN A 240 10.64 -12.68 3.39
C ASN A 240 11.42 -13.36 4.52
N GLU A 241 11.91 -12.58 5.48
CA GLU A 241 12.61 -13.09 6.66
C GLU A 241 11.60 -13.28 7.79
N PRO A 242 11.73 -14.34 8.58
CA PRO A 242 10.87 -14.53 9.74
C PRO A 242 11.13 -13.42 10.76
N ILE A 243 10.07 -13.05 11.49
CA ILE A 243 10.14 -12.15 12.62
C ILE A 243 11.01 -12.80 13.69
N VAL A 244 12.03 -12.08 14.13
CA VAL A 244 12.89 -12.43 15.25
C VAL A 244 12.72 -11.34 16.30
N VAL A 245 12.48 -11.74 17.55
CA VAL A 245 12.31 -10.81 18.67
C VAL A 245 13.54 -10.89 19.55
N PRO A 246 14.43 -9.88 19.53
CA PRO A 246 15.62 -9.86 20.39
C PRO A 246 15.26 -9.91 21.87
N GLU A 247 16.14 -10.53 22.66
CA GLU A 247 16.03 -10.54 24.13
C GLU A 247 16.15 -9.10 24.66
N GLY A 248 15.12 -8.63 25.38
CA GLY A 248 15.00 -7.22 25.83
C GLY A 248 14.31 -6.26 24.86
N ALA A 249 13.70 -6.75 23.76
CA ALA A 249 12.91 -5.92 22.85
C ALA A 249 11.71 -5.24 23.56
N ALA A 250 11.39 -4.02 23.14
CA ALA A 250 10.28 -3.24 23.67
C ALA A 250 8.96 -4.04 23.59
N GLN A 251 8.29 -4.18 24.73
CA GLN A 251 7.03 -4.90 24.83
C GLN A 251 5.86 -3.92 24.78
N GLY A 252 4.78 -4.31 24.10
CA GLY A 252 3.56 -3.52 24.02
C GLY A 252 2.70 -3.92 22.84
N PRO A 253 1.47 -3.39 22.75
CA PRO A 253 0.53 -3.75 21.69
C PRO A 253 0.98 -3.32 20.29
N GLN A 254 2.04 -2.51 20.17
CA GLN A 254 2.58 -2.01 18.90
C GLN A 254 3.85 -2.78 18.45
N TYR A 255 4.32 -3.73 19.26
CA TYR A 255 5.57 -4.46 19.03
C TYR A 255 5.32 -5.96 18.97
N PHE A 256 6.25 -6.69 18.36
CA PHE A 256 6.21 -8.14 18.34
C PHE A 256 6.51 -8.72 19.72
N SER A 257 5.73 -9.72 20.08
CA SER A 257 5.93 -10.54 21.27
C SER A 257 6.72 -11.81 20.92
N PRO A 258 7.29 -12.52 21.90
CA PRO A 258 7.92 -13.83 21.65
C PRO A 258 6.99 -14.84 20.96
N ASP A 259 5.67 -14.71 21.12
CA ASP A 259 4.68 -15.57 20.44
C ASP A 259 4.58 -15.33 18.93
N ASP A 260 5.11 -14.20 18.43
CA ASP A 260 5.11 -13.82 17.02
C ASP A 260 6.35 -14.30 16.26
N GLU A 261 7.33 -14.89 16.96
CA GLU A 261 8.59 -15.33 16.38
C GLU A 261 8.38 -16.44 15.32
N GLY A 262 9.10 -16.35 14.20
CA GLY A 262 8.98 -17.28 13.08
C GLY A 262 7.87 -16.96 12.07
N ASN A 263 7.00 -15.98 12.35
CA ASN A 263 5.98 -15.51 11.40
C ASN A 263 6.55 -14.52 10.39
N ASN A 264 5.85 -14.27 9.28
CA ASN A 264 6.33 -13.39 8.20
C ASN A 264 5.34 -12.29 7.81
N ILE A 265 4.05 -12.49 8.12
CA ILE A 265 2.97 -11.56 7.85
C ILE A 265 2.53 -10.96 9.18
N ALA A 266 2.35 -9.65 9.23
CA ALA A 266 1.79 -8.95 10.37
C ALA A 266 0.61 -8.07 9.95
N VAL A 267 -0.48 -8.14 10.73
CA VAL A 267 -1.72 -7.37 10.54
C VAL A 267 -1.82 -6.31 11.63
N TRP A 268 -1.99 -5.07 11.22
CA TRP A 268 -1.98 -3.88 12.07
C TRP A 268 -3.31 -3.12 11.97
N ASP A 269 -3.72 -2.49 13.07
CA ASP A 269 -4.76 -1.46 13.06
C ASP A 269 -4.14 -0.09 12.75
N ILE A 270 -4.67 0.60 11.73
CA ILE A 270 -4.16 1.89 11.27
C ILE A 270 -4.45 3.01 12.28
N LYS A 271 -5.55 2.93 13.04
CA LYS A 271 -5.91 4.03 13.95
C LYS A 271 -5.08 3.99 15.24
N SER A 272 -4.97 2.80 15.84
CA SER A 272 -4.24 2.62 17.09
C SER A 272 -2.74 2.34 16.91
N GLY A 273 -2.32 1.85 15.73
CA GLY A 273 -0.95 1.36 15.53
C GLY A 273 -0.72 -0.05 16.09
N HIS A 274 -1.75 -0.69 16.64
CA HIS A 274 -1.59 -1.98 17.33
C HIS A 274 -1.38 -3.14 16.36
N LEU A 275 -0.49 -4.05 16.73
CA LEU A 275 -0.35 -5.38 16.16
C LEU A 275 -1.56 -6.21 16.58
N LEU A 276 -2.36 -6.65 15.61
CA LEU A 276 -3.54 -7.47 15.87
C LEU A 276 -3.20 -8.96 15.86
N ARG A 277 -2.43 -9.40 14.85
CA ARG A 277 -2.05 -10.80 14.66
C ARG A 277 -0.91 -10.95 13.67
N THR A 278 -0.09 -11.97 13.86
CA THR A 278 0.93 -12.41 12.90
C THR A 278 0.59 -13.78 12.30
N PHE A 279 1.13 -14.07 11.12
CA PHE A 279 0.97 -15.35 10.44
C PHE A 279 2.27 -15.81 9.76
N SER A 280 2.55 -17.11 9.79
CA SER A 280 3.65 -17.73 9.04
C SER A 280 3.30 -17.89 7.57
N THR A 281 4.31 -17.82 6.70
CA THR A 281 4.15 -18.07 5.26
C THR A 281 4.58 -19.46 4.82
N THR A 282 5.20 -20.22 5.71
CA THR A 282 5.55 -21.62 5.49
C THR A 282 4.29 -22.46 5.55
N ASN A 283 3.95 -23.15 4.46
CA ASN A 283 3.01 -24.26 4.52
C ASN A 283 3.80 -25.49 4.96
N ASP A 284 3.42 -26.14 6.07
CA ASP A 284 4.04 -27.38 6.58
C ASP A 284 4.05 -28.56 5.58
N SER A 285 3.46 -28.41 4.39
CA SER A 285 3.34 -29.42 3.34
C SER A 285 4.33 -29.29 2.18
N ASP A 286 5.16 -28.25 2.13
CA ASP A 286 6.04 -28.03 0.97
C ASP A 286 7.37 -28.79 1.09
N LEU A 287 7.54 -29.81 0.23
CA LEU A 287 8.83 -30.42 -0.06
C LEU A 287 9.80 -29.33 -0.58
N PRO A 288 11.09 -29.34 -0.18
CA PRO A 288 12.05 -28.25 -0.40
C PRO A 288 12.46 -28.00 -1.86
N ALA A 289 11.84 -28.66 -2.85
CA ALA A 289 12.27 -28.66 -4.25
C ALA A 289 11.52 -27.68 -5.16
N THR A 290 10.41 -27.08 -4.73
CA THR A 290 9.68 -26.09 -5.53
C THR A 290 9.39 -24.85 -4.69
N LYS A 291 10.30 -23.87 -4.75
CA LYS A 291 10.00 -22.49 -4.34
C LYS A 291 8.91 -21.93 -5.25
N LYS A 292 7.65 -22.25 -4.99
CA LYS A 292 6.54 -21.51 -5.57
C LYS A 292 6.64 -20.08 -5.03
N GLN A 293 6.68 -19.12 -5.94
CA GLN A 293 6.66 -17.71 -5.60
C GLN A 293 5.40 -17.43 -4.76
N MET A 294 5.57 -16.75 -3.62
CA MET A 294 4.46 -16.38 -2.74
C MET A 294 3.42 -15.57 -3.54
N GLN A 295 2.16 -16.00 -3.50
CA GLN A 295 1.07 -15.26 -4.12
C GLN A 295 0.67 -14.09 -3.20
N TRP A 296 0.77 -12.86 -3.73
CA TRP A 296 0.35 -11.64 -3.05
C TRP A 296 -0.88 -11.04 -3.76
N PRO A 297 -1.87 -10.50 -3.02
CA PRO A 297 -2.00 -10.46 -1.57
C PRO A 297 -2.37 -11.81 -0.95
N ALA A 298 -1.72 -12.16 0.17
CA ALA A 298 -1.95 -13.43 0.88
C ALA A 298 -3.21 -13.41 1.76
N LEU A 299 -3.57 -12.23 2.26
CA LEU A 299 -4.78 -11.95 3.02
C LEU A 299 -5.71 -11.12 2.13
N LYS A 300 -6.92 -11.60 1.89
CA LYS A 300 -7.93 -10.89 1.09
C LYS A 300 -9.02 -10.37 2.00
N TRP A 301 -9.27 -9.06 1.94
CA TRP A 301 -10.22 -8.35 2.78
C TRP A 301 -11.64 -8.46 2.25
N SER A 302 -12.62 -8.56 3.15
CA SER A 302 -14.01 -8.28 2.79
C SER A 302 -14.16 -6.79 2.45
N PRO A 303 -15.09 -6.44 1.55
CA PRO A 303 -15.24 -5.05 1.10
C PRO A 303 -15.71 -4.09 2.21
N ASP A 304 -16.26 -4.63 3.30
CA ASP A 304 -16.72 -3.88 4.47
C ASP A 304 -15.73 -3.87 5.65
N ASP A 305 -14.50 -4.38 5.45
CA ASP A 305 -13.43 -4.49 6.46
C ASP A 305 -13.81 -5.28 7.74
N LYS A 306 -14.90 -6.05 7.73
CA LYS A 306 -15.31 -6.86 8.90
C LYS A 306 -14.59 -8.19 8.97
N PHE A 307 -14.16 -8.72 7.82
CA PHE A 307 -13.53 -10.02 7.72
C PHE A 307 -12.25 -9.95 6.89
N VAL A 308 -11.28 -10.77 7.26
CA VAL A 308 -10.11 -11.04 6.44
C VAL A 308 -9.95 -12.54 6.27
N ALA A 309 -9.75 -12.98 5.03
CA ALA A 309 -9.63 -14.38 4.70
C ALA A 309 -8.22 -14.69 4.18
N ARG A 310 -7.75 -15.88 4.51
CA ARG A 310 -6.53 -16.48 3.96
C ARG A 310 -6.86 -17.86 3.44
N VAL A 311 -6.26 -18.22 2.30
CA VAL A 311 -6.28 -19.58 1.78
C VAL A 311 -5.06 -20.35 2.26
N THR A 312 -5.27 -21.57 2.71
CA THR A 312 -4.22 -22.60 2.81
C THR A 312 -4.43 -23.53 1.62
N PRO A 313 -3.61 -23.41 0.56
CA PRO A 313 -3.81 -24.14 -0.68
C PRO A 313 -3.99 -25.65 -0.44
N GLY A 314 -5.02 -26.23 -1.04
CA GLY A 314 -5.37 -27.64 -0.95
C GLY A 314 -6.18 -28.05 0.28
N GLN A 315 -6.38 -27.17 1.28
CA GLN A 315 -6.95 -27.59 2.58
C GLN A 315 -8.19 -26.80 3.02
N MET A 316 -8.07 -25.47 3.15
CA MET A 316 -9.11 -24.66 3.80
C MET A 316 -9.00 -23.17 3.49
N ILE A 317 -10.10 -22.46 3.71
CA ILE A 317 -10.14 -20.99 3.80
C ILE A 317 -10.38 -20.61 5.27
N SER A 318 -9.46 -19.85 5.85
CA SER A 318 -9.56 -19.33 7.21
C SER A 318 -10.03 -17.89 7.18
N VAL A 319 -11.25 -17.64 7.69
CA VAL A 319 -11.84 -16.29 7.77
C VAL A 319 -11.78 -15.80 9.21
N HIS A 320 -11.10 -14.67 9.43
CA HIS A 320 -10.94 -14.02 10.72
C HIS A 320 -11.86 -12.80 10.81
N GLU A 321 -12.38 -12.54 12.00
CA GLU A 321 -13.26 -11.42 12.30
C GLU A 321 -12.48 -10.24 12.89
N LEU A 322 -12.57 -9.09 12.24
CA LEU A 322 -11.86 -7.87 12.61
C LEU A 322 -12.71 -7.03 13.59
N PRO A 323 -12.11 -6.37 14.60
CA PRO A 323 -10.68 -6.22 14.84
C PRO A 323 -10.05 -7.37 15.66
N SER A 324 -10.86 -8.28 16.20
CA SER A 324 -10.41 -9.28 17.18
C SER A 324 -9.43 -10.32 16.63
N MET A 325 -9.41 -10.49 15.30
CA MET A 325 -8.65 -11.51 14.57
C MET A 325 -8.92 -12.95 15.03
N TYR A 326 -10.03 -13.20 15.72
CA TYR A 326 -10.47 -14.56 16.00
C TYR A 326 -11.07 -15.20 14.75
N LEU A 327 -10.87 -16.50 14.61
CA LEU A 327 -11.47 -17.28 13.54
C LEU A 327 -13.00 -17.22 13.65
N HIS A 328 -13.68 -16.76 12.60
CA HIS A 328 -15.11 -16.55 12.62
C HIS A 328 -15.84 -17.88 12.89
N GLY A 329 -16.68 -17.92 13.93
CA GLY A 329 -17.35 -19.14 14.39
C GLY A 329 -16.41 -20.24 14.91
N LYS A 330 -15.16 -19.88 15.29
CA LYS A 330 -14.10 -20.78 15.79
C LYS A 330 -13.75 -21.94 14.85
N LYS A 331 -14.12 -21.89 13.57
CA LYS A 331 -13.91 -22.95 12.58
C LYS A 331 -13.58 -22.37 11.22
N SER A 332 -12.49 -22.83 10.62
CA SER A 332 -12.13 -22.56 9.22
C SER A 332 -13.14 -23.24 8.29
N LEU A 333 -13.31 -22.67 7.10
CA LEU A 333 -14.06 -23.29 6.02
C LEU A 333 -13.18 -24.39 5.42
N LYS A 334 -13.33 -25.63 5.90
CA LYS A 334 -12.66 -26.81 5.35
C LYS A 334 -13.18 -27.06 3.94
N ILE A 335 -12.40 -26.70 2.94
CA ILE A 335 -12.71 -26.86 1.52
C ILE A 335 -11.52 -27.60 0.92
N GLU A 336 -11.67 -28.90 0.77
CA GLU A 336 -10.63 -29.76 0.24
C GLU A 336 -10.27 -29.36 -1.19
N GLY A 337 -8.97 -29.20 -1.46
CA GLY A 337 -8.45 -28.86 -2.78
C GLY A 337 -8.55 -27.37 -3.16
N VAL A 338 -9.04 -26.47 -2.31
CA VAL A 338 -9.15 -25.04 -2.68
C VAL A 338 -7.80 -24.45 -3.10
N LEU A 339 -7.76 -23.77 -4.25
CA LEU A 339 -6.53 -23.14 -4.75
C LEU A 339 -6.56 -21.63 -4.61
N ASP A 340 -7.67 -20.99 -5.00
CA ASP A 340 -7.83 -19.55 -4.94
C ASP A 340 -9.27 -19.16 -4.60
N PHE A 341 -9.42 -17.95 -4.06
CA PHE A 341 -10.71 -17.36 -3.74
C PHE A 341 -10.67 -15.85 -3.87
N GLU A 342 -11.79 -15.22 -4.16
CA GLU A 342 -11.93 -13.77 -4.21
C GLU A 342 -13.21 -13.30 -3.52
N TRP A 343 -13.13 -12.17 -2.83
CA TRP A 343 -14.31 -11.50 -2.29
C TRP A 343 -15.02 -10.74 -3.39
N CYS A 344 -16.35 -10.76 -3.36
CA CYS A 344 -17.17 -9.90 -4.20
C CYS A 344 -16.97 -8.43 -3.75
N PRO A 345 -16.56 -7.52 -4.66
CA PRO A 345 -16.52 -6.10 -4.36
C PRO A 345 -17.91 -5.57 -3.99
N GLN A 346 -17.96 -4.60 -3.08
CA GLN A 346 -19.21 -3.96 -2.70
C GLN A 346 -19.50 -2.77 -3.61
N GLY A 347 -20.58 -2.87 -4.39
CA GLY A 347 -21.04 -1.75 -5.23
C GLY A 347 -21.57 -0.57 -4.42
N GLU A 348 -21.63 0.60 -5.05
CA GLU A 348 -22.09 1.85 -4.43
C GLU A 348 -23.52 1.71 -3.86
N LYS A 349 -24.39 0.99 -4.58
CA LYS A 349 -25.76 0.72 -4.13
C LYS A 349 -25.81 -0.16 -2.88
N ASP A 350 -24.97 -1.19 -2.81
CA ASP A 350 -24.92 -2.08 -1.65
C ASP A 350 -24.39 -1.37 -0.41
N LYS A 351 -23.44 -0.45 -0.61
CA LYS A 351 -22.89 0.38 0.47
C LYS A 351 -23.94 1.34 1.02
N GLU A 352 -24.69 2.02 0.15
CA GLU A 352 -25.80 2.89 0.59
C GLU A 352 -26.87 2.13 1.36
N ASP A 353 -27.22 0.92 0.92
CA ASP A 353 -28.23 0.10 1.59
C ASP A 353 -27.69 -0.42 2.95
N ALA A 354 -26.42 -0.79 3.04
CA ALA A 354 -25.76 -1.11 4.30
C ALA A 354 -25.72 0.08 5.29
N ASP A 355 -25.46 1.29 4.80
CA ASP A 355 -25.45 2.51 5.62
C ASP A 355 -26.86 2.87 6.14
N LYS A 356 -27.90 2.67 5.33
CA LYS A 356 -29.30 2.84 5.76
C LYS A 356 -29.67 1.83 6.83
N ASP A 357 -29.29 0.57 6.66
CA ASP A 357 -29.53 -0.49 7.63
C ASP A 357 -28.84 -0.17 8.97
N ALA A 358 -27.58 0.25 8.94
CA ALA A 358 -26.84 0.66 10.14
C ALA A 358 -27.50 1.84 10.87
N LYS A 359 -28.00 2.85 10.13
CA LYS A 359 -28.72 3.99 10.72
C LYS A 359 -30.07 3.61 11.31
N ALA A 360 -30.76 2.64 10.70
CA ALA A 360 -32.03 2.13 11.21
C ALA A 360 -31.86 1.32 12.51
N LEU A 361 -30.79 0.52 12.60
CA LEU A 361 -30.41 -0.20 13.82
C LEU A 361 -30.08 0.73 14.99
N ASN A 362 -29.50 1.90 14.71
CA ASN A 362 -29.15 2.91 15.72
C ASN A 362 -30.30 3.86 16.10
N GLY A 363 -31.54 3.56 15.70
CA GLY A 363 -32.73 4.34 16.08
C GLY A 363 -32.85 5.73 15.43
N ALA A 364 -32.00 6.04 14.45
CA ALA A 364 -31.96 7.34 13.77
C ALA A 364 -32.81 7.41 12.48
N ALA A 365 -33.51 6.32 12.12
CA ALA A 365 -34.30 6.25 10.89
C ALA A 365 -35.79 6.57 11.14
N THR A 366 -36.34 7.51 10.37
CA THR A 366 -37.76 7.92 10.39
C THR A 366 -38.68 7.03 9.54
N LYS A 367 -38.14 6.01 8.84
CA LYS A 367 -38.93 5.07 8.01
C LYS A 367 -38.38 3.64 8.11
N PRO A 368 -39.25 2.61 8.06
CA PRO A 368 -38.81 1.20 8.02
C PRO A 368 -38.04 0.91 6.73
N VAL A 369 -36.92 0.18 6.86
CA VAL A 369 -36.06 -0.26 5.76
C VAL A 369 -36.80 -1.28 4.90
N ALA A 370 -36.95 -1.02 3.60
CA ALA A 370 -37.68 -1.88 2.67
C ALA A 370 -36.86 -3.08 2.14
N LYS A 371 -35.52 -3.08 2.27
CA LYS A 371 -34.65 -4.16 1.76
C LYS A 371 -33.39 -4.30 2.61
N LYS A 372 -33.18 -5.48 3.20
CA LYS A 372 -31.98 -5.83 3.99
C LYS A 372 -30.72 -5.79 3.10
N ALA A 373 -29.63 -5.25 3.63
CA ALA A 373 -28.32 -5.21 2.99
C ALA A 373 -27.87 -6.61 2.55
N ARG A 374 -27.27 -6.69 1.36
CA ARG A 374 -26.72 -7.93 0.81
C ARG A 374 -25.56 -8.39 1.69
N GLU A 375 -25.55 -9.66 2.05
CA GLU A 375 -24.41 -10.27 2.74
C GLU A 375 -23.18 -10.29 1.84
N ASN A 376 -21.98 -10.33 2.43
CA ASN A 376 -20.75 -10.46 1.68
C ASN A 376 -20.74 -11.79 0.92
N MET A 377 -20.05 -11.84 -0.21
CA MET A 377 -19.97 -13.03 -1.05
C MET A 377 -18.53 -13.36 -1.35
N LEU A 378 -18.22 -14.66 -1.36
CA LEU A 378 -16.92 -15.21 -1.65
C LEU A 378 -17.04 -16.21 -2.80
N ALA A 379 -16.22 -16.05 -3.83
CA ALA A 379 -16.06 -17.04 -4.89
C ALA A 379 -14.78 -17.81 -4.66
N TYR A 380 -14.82 -19.14 -4.77
CA TYR A 380 -13.62 -19.97 -4.73
C TYR A 380 -13.71 -21.08 -5.76
N TRP A 381 -12.56 -21.66 -6.10
CA TRP A 381 -12.51 -22.81 -6.99
C TRP A 381 -11.64 -23.93 -6.45
N THR A 382 -12.03 -25.16 -6.81
CA THR A 382 -11.30 -26.40 -6.51
C THR A 382 -10.95 -27.09 -7.84
N PRO A 383 -9.70 -27.55 -8.02
CA PRO A 383 -9.26 -28.26 -9.21
C PRO A 383 -9.85 -29.67 -9.27
N GLU A 384 -9.64 -30.34 -10.39
CA GLU A 384 -9.98 -31.75 -10.55
C GLU A 384 -9.07 -32.63 -9.69
N VAL A 385 -9.69 -33.46 -8.84
CA VAL A 385 -8.97 -34.43 -8.00
C VAL A 385 -9.61 -35.80 -8.17
N ALA A 386 -8.83 -36.74 -8.73
CA ALA A 386 -9.26 -38.11 -9.03
C ALA A 386 -10.59 -38.16 -9.81
N ASN A 387 -11.70 -38.54 -9.17
CA ASN A 387 -13.03 -38.65 -9.79
C ASN A 387 -13.93 -37.43 -9.52
N GLN A 388 -13.44 -36.38 -8.85
CA GLN A 388 -14.22 -35.17 -8.59
C GLN A 388 -13.91 -34.11 -9.66
N PRO A 389 -14.95 -33.55 -10.33
CA PRO A 389 -14.75 -32.47 -11.29
C PRO A 389 -14.27 -31.20 -10.60
N ALA A 390 -13.62 -30.31 -11.35
CA ALA A 390 -13.32 -28.96 -10.89
C ALA A 390 -14.63 -28.24 -10.58
N ARG A 391 -14.64 -27.41 -9.55
CA ARG A 391 -15.85 -26.72 -9.11
C ARG A 391 -15.55 -25.27 -8.82
N VAL A 392 -16.43 -24.41 -9.28
CA VAL A 392 -16.49 -23.00 -8.90
C VAL A 392 -17.72 -22.83 -8.03
N THR A 393 -17.54 -22.24 -6.86
CA THR A 393 -18.61 -22.07 -5.88
C THR A 393 -18.72 -20.61 -5.44
N LEU A 394 -19.94 -20.08 -5.47
CA LEU A 394 -20.34 -18.83 -4.85
C LEU A 394 -20.91 -19.12 -3.46
N LEU A 395 -20.32 -18.51 -2.44
CA LEU A 395 -20.67 -18.67 -1.04
C LEU A 395 -21.11 -17.33 -0.45
N GLY A 396 -22.29 -17.29 0.16
CA GLY A 396 -22.72 -16.16 1.00
C GLY A 396 -22.04 -16.21 2.37
N PHE A 397 -21.60 -15.06 2.87
CA PHE A 397 -20.90 -14.94 4.15
C PHE A 397 -21.42 -13.70 4.90
N PRO A 398 -21.79 -13.82 6.20
CA PRO A 398 -21.41 -14.88 7.16
C PRO A 398 -22.28 -16.14 7.20
N SER A 399 -23.39 -16.19 6.47
CA SER A 399 -24.34 -17.33 6.54
C SER A 399 -23.74 -18.68 6.11
N ARG A 400 -22.63 -18.68 5.36
CA ARG A 400 -21.97 -19.86 4.77
C ARG A 400 -22.91 -20.66 3.85
N THR A 401 -23.87 -19.96 3.25
CA THR A 401 -24.84 -20.57 2.34
C THR A 401 -24.22 -20.69 0.95
N ILE A 402 -24.27 -21.88 0.35
CA ILE A 402 -23.85 -22.07 -1.03
C ILE A 402 -24.93 -21.47 -1.93
N LEU A 403 -24.59 -20.40 -2.64
CA LEU A 403 -25.51 -19.66 -3.50
C LEU A 403 -25.61 -20.28 -4.87
N ARG A 404 -24.45 -20.65 -5.44
CA ARG A 404 -24.34 -21.27 -6.77
C ARG A 404 -23.08 -22.11 -6.85
N GLN A 405 -23.15 -23.22 -7.56
CA GLN A 405 -21.99 -24.07 -7.85
C GLN A 405 -22.04 -24.52 -9.31
N LYS A 406 -20.90 -24.46 -9.99
CA LYS A 406 -20.71 -24.90 -11.37
C LYS A 406 -19.59 -25.93 -11.42
N ASN A 407 -19.87 -27.07 -12.04
CA ASN A 407 -18.87 -28.11 -12.27
C ASN A 407 -18.23 -27.92 -13.66
N LEU A 408 -16.92 -28.11 -13.73
CA LEU A 408 -16.07 -27.96 -14.91
C LEU A 408 -15.23 -29.23 -15.09
N PHE A 409 -14.77 -29.49 -16.32
CA PHE A 409 -14.05 -30.71 -16.69
C PHE A 409 -12.85 -30.42 -17.60
N ASN A 410 -11.78 -31.19 -17.50
CA ASN A 410 -10.51 -30.95 -18.18
C ASN A 410 -9.95 -29.53 -17.92
N VAL A 411 -10.02 -29.07 -16.67
CA VAL A 411 -9.54 -27.75 -16.27
C VAL A 411 -8.05 -27.80 -15.93
N THR A 412 -7.29 -26.83 -16.44
CA THR A 412 -5.88 -26.61 -16.07
C THR A 412 -5.78 -25.53 -15.00
N GLU A 413 -6.42 -24.39 -15.21
CA GLU A 413 -6.37 -23.24 -14.31
C GLU A 413 -7.68 -22.46 -14.37
N CYS A 414 -8.10 -21.87 -13.24
CA CYS A 414 -9.19 -20.90 -13.18
C CYS A 414 -8.68 -19.59 -12.57
N LYS A 415 -9.03 -18.46 -13.19
CA LYS A 415 -8.85 -17.11 -12.61
C LYS A 415 -10.20 -16.43 -12.45
N LEU A 416 -10.39 -15.76 -11.31
CA LEU A 416 -11.64 -15.11 -10.93
C LEU A 416 -11.53 -13.59 -11.17
N TYR A 417 -12.43 -13.03 -11.97
CA TYR A 417 -12.49 -11.60 -12.28
C TYR A 417 -13.85 -11.02 -11.90
N TRP A 418 -13.86 -10.20 -10.86
CA TRP A 418 -15.05 -9.49 -10.42
C TRP A 418 -15.21 -8.15 -11.13
N GLN A 419 -16.45 -7.83 -11.50
CA GLN A 419 -16.80 -6.46 -11.88
C GLN A 419 -16.80 -5.57 -10.62
N ASN A 420 -16.37 -4.32 -10.74
CA ASN A 420 -16.08 -3.45 -9.60
C ASN A 420 -17.28 -3.10 -8.70
N GLN A 421 -18.52 -3.24 -9.18
CA GLN A 421 -19.77 -3.11 -8.41
C GLN A 421 -20.30 -4.45 -7.88
N GLY A 422 -19.64 -5.56 -8.19
CA GLY A 422 -20.03 -6.90 -7.76
C GLY A 422 -21.30 -7.41 -8.44
N ASP A 423 -21.56 -6.93 -9.67
CA ASP A 423 -22.73 -7.33 -10.46
C ASP A 423 -22.49 -8.62 -11.26
N PHE A 424 -21.26 -8.78 -11.77
CA PHE A 424 -20.82 -9.92 -12.57
C PHE A 424 -19.53 -10.51 -12.01
N LEU A 425 -19.39 -11.82 -12.15
CA LEU A 425 -18.14 -12.56 -11.95
C LEU A 425 -17.84 -13.31 -13.25
N CYS A 426 -16.68 -13.07 -13.86
CA CYS A 426 -16.15 -13.92 -14.90
C CYS A 426 -15.14 -14.91 -14.29
N VAL A 427 -15.30 -16.19 -14.60
CA VAL A 427 -14.27 -17.18 -14.35
C VAL A 427 -13.62 -17.53 -15.67
N LYS A 428 -12.35 -17.13 -15.80
CA LYS A 428 -11.51 -17.51 -16.93
C LYS A 428 -11.01 -18.92 -16.70
N VAL A 429 -11.51 -19.89 -17.46
CA VAL A 429 -11.19 -21.31 -17.33
C VAL A 429 -10.30 -21.72 -18.50
N ASP A 430 -9.04 -22.02 -18.21
CA ASP A 430 -8.13 -22.59 -19.21
C ASP A 430 -8.34 -24.10 -19.23
N ARG A 431 -8.91 -24.60 -20.33
CA ARG A 431 -9.27 -26.00 -20.52
C ARG A 431 -8.28 -26.65 -21.45
N HIS A 432 -7.90 -27.89 -21.14
CA HIS A 432 -7.08 -28.68 -22.04
C HIS A 432 -7.93 -29.68 -22.82
N THR A 433 -7.50 -29.99 -24.04
CA THR A 433 -8.07 -31.12 -24.79
C THR A 433 -7.75 -32.45 -24.10
N LYS A 434 -8.52 -33.52 -24.39
CA LYS A 434 -8.27 -34.85 -23.79
C LYS A 434 -6.84 -35.36 -23.99
N THR A 435 -6.17 -34.94 -25.06
CA THR A 435 -4.77 -35.28 -25.36
C THR A 435 -3.74 -34.42 -24.63
N LYS A 436 -4.19 -33.38 -23.90
CA LYS A 436 -3.38 -32.37 -23.20
C LYS A 436 -2.41 -31.58 -24.10
N LYS A 437 -2.63 -31.60 -25.42
CA LYS A 437 -1.73 -30.95 -26.39
C LYS A 437 -2.08 -29.50 -26.66
N SER A 438 -3.34 -29.13 -26.51
CA SER A 438 -3.84 -27.78 -26.77
C SER A 438 -4.69 -27.29 -25.61
N ILE A 439 -4.57 -26.00 -25.33
CA ILE A 439 -5.33 -25.28 -24.32
C ILE A 439 -6.25 -24.31 -25.05
N PHE A 440 -7.51 -24.24 -24.64
CA PHE A 440 -8.50 -23.28 -25.10
C PHE A 440 -9.19 -22.67 -23.89
N CYS A 441 -9.79 -21.49 -24.06
CA CYS A 441 -10.33 -20.73 -22.94
C CYS A 441 -11.86 -20.71 -22.96
N ASN A 442 -12.47 -21.00 -21.82
CA ASN A 442 -13.90 -20.77 -21.61
C ASN A 442 -14.07 -19.66 -20.57
N LEU A 443 -14.91 -18.68 -20.88
CA LEU A 443 -15.33 -17.65 -19.92
C LEU A 443 -16.70 -18.04 -19.37
N GLU A 444 -16.75 -18.34 -18.07
CA GLU A 444 -17.99 -18.65 -17.36
C GLU A 444 -18.43 -17.38 -16.61
N ILE A 445 -19.46 -16.71 -17.10
CA ILE A 445 -19.93 -15.42 -16.57
C ILE A 445 -21.15 -15.64 -15.69
N PHE A 446 -21.00 -15.37 -14.39
CA PHE A 446 -22.05 -15.45 -13.39
C PHE A 446 -22.70 -14.07 -13.24
N ARG A 447 -24.03 -14.02 -13.33
CA ARG A 447 -24.80 -12.79 -13.08
C ARG A 447 -25.32 -12.80 -11.66
N VAL A 448 -24.71 -11.99 -10.81
CA VAL A 448 -24.83 -12.13 -9.35
C VAL A 448 -26.06 -11.39 -8.80
N ARG A 449 -26.60 -10.45 -9.57
CA ARG A 449 -27.82 -9.70 -9.21
C ARG A 449 -29.12 -10.39 -9.63
N GLU A 450 -29.04 -11.32 -10.56
CA GLU A 450 -30.21 -12.04 -11.06
C GLU A 450 -30.55 -13.23 -10.16
N LYS A 451 -31.82 -13.64 -10.19
CA LYS A 451 -32.30 -14.78 -9.40
C LYS A 451 -31.61 -16.06 -9.88
N ASP A 452 -31.27 -16.95 -8.96
CA ASP A 452 -30.66 -18.26 -9.21
C ASP A 452 -29.25 -18.22 -9.84
N TYR A 453 -28.63 -17.03 -9.94
CA TYR A 453 -27.25 -16.82 -10.40
C TYR A 453 -26.99 -17.48 -11.77
N PRO A 454 -27.66 -17.03 -12.86
CA PRO A 454 -27.48 -17.62 -14.17
C PRO A 454 -26.02 -17.53 -14.60
N VAL A 455 -25.56 -18.59 -15.25
CA VAL A 455 -24.17 -18.74 -15.71
C VAL A 455 -24.20 -18.86 -17.22
N GLU A 456 -23.51 -17.93 -17.87
CA GLU A 456 -23.33 -17.92 -19.30
C GLU A 456 -21.94 -18.42 -19.67
N VAL A 457 -21.82 -19.14 -20.78
CA VAL A 457 -20.56 -19.71 -21.24
C VAL A 457 -20.20 -19.10 -22.58
N VAL A 458 -19.06 -18.40 -22.63
CA VAL A 458 -18.46 -17.92 -23.87
C VAL A 458 -17.23 -18.78 -24.16
N GLU A 459 -17.30 -19.58 -25.23
CA GLU A 459 -16.21 -20.47 -25.64
C GLU A 459 -15.29 -19.76 -26.63
N LEU A 460 -13.98 -19.78 -26.33
CA LEU A 460 -12.95 -19.16 -27.14
C LEU A 460 -11.96 -20.23 -27.60
N LYS A 461 -11.57 -20.17 -28.87
CA LYS A 461 -10.59 -21.09 -29.44
C LYS A 461 -9.17 -20.77 -29.01
N ASP A 462 -8.90 -19.49 -28.79
CA ASP A 462 -7.58 -18.96 -28.51
C ASP A 462 -7.33 -18.84 -27.00
N THR A 463 -6.05 -18.74 -26.62
CA THR A 463 -5.67 -18.58 -25.22
C THR A 463 -5.87 -17.12 -24.81
N VAL A 464 -6.60 -16.89 -23.71
CA VAL A 464 -6.83 -15.53 -23.17
C VAL A 464 -5.71 -15.17 -22.21
N MET A 465 -5.00 -14.09 -22.53
CA MET A 465 -3.88 -13.56 -21.77
C MET A 465 -4.33 -12.59 -20.69
N ASP A 466 -5.23 -11.68 -21.04
CA ASP A 466 -5.76 -10.65 -20.13
C ASP A 466 -7.28 -10.53 -20.28
N PHE A 467 -7.95 -10.19 -19.17
CA PHE A 467 -9.40 -10.02 -19.09
C PHE A 467 -9.68 -8.80 -18.22
N SER A 468 -10.54 -7.89 -18.70
CA SER A 468 -10.85 -6.67 -17.96
C SER A 468 -12.32 -6.25 -18.13
N TRP A 469 -13.02 -6.14 -17.00
CA TRP A 469 -14.39 -5.61 -16.94
C TRP A 469 -14.39 -4.09 -17.10
N GLU A 470 -15.40 -3.57 -17.78
CA GLU A 470 -15.70 -2.14 -17.76
C GLU A 470 -16.16 -1.72 -16.34
N PRO A 471 -15.49 -0.73 -15.71
CA PRO A 471 -15.93 -0.18 -14.44
C PRO A 471 -17.32 0.42 -14.54
N LYS A 472 -18.23 0.04 -13.63
CA LYS A 472 -19.63 0.51 -13.59
C LYS A 472 -20.45 0.18 -14.85
N GLY A 473 -19.92 -0.67 -15.73
CA GLY A 473 -20.59 -1.15 -16.93
C GLY A 473 -20.81 -2.66 -16.90
N GLU A 474 -21.36 -3.15 -18.00
CA GLU A 474 -21.58 -4.57 -18.28
C GLU A 474 -20.68 -5.09 -19.40
N ARG A 475 -19.90 -4.23 -20.05
CA ARG A 475 -18.99 -4.63 -21.12
C ARG A 475 -17.72 -5.21 -20.52
N PHE A 476 -17.04 -6.05 -21.30
CA PHE A 476 -15.70 -6.48 -20.98
C PHE A 476 -14.87 -6.62 -22.25
N ALA A 477 -13.56 -6.57 -22.07
CA ALA A 477 -12.60 -6.80 -23.13
C ALA A 477 -11.65 -7.92 -22.74
N ILE A 478 -11.20 -8.65 -23.76
CA ILE A 478 -10.21 -9.72 -23.61
C ILE A 478 -9.07 -9.52 -24.59
N VAL A 479 -7.86 -9.88 -24.15
CA VAL A 479 -6.71 -10.06 -25.02
C VAL A 479 -6.51 -11.55 -25.22
N SER A 480 -6.63 -12.02 -26.45
CA SER A 480 -6.36 -13.40 -26.84
C SER A 480 -5.16 -13.49 -27.77
N SER A 481 -4.46 -14.62 -27.75
CA SER A 481 -3.40 -14.91 -28.72
C SER A 481 -3.50 -16.34 -29.21
N SER A 482 -3.32 -16.49 -30.52
CA SER A 482 -3.16 -17.77 -31.22
C SER A 482 -1.71 -18.00 -31.66
N ASP A 483 -0.77 -17.14 -31.23
CA ASP A 483 0.63 -17.18 -31.64
C ASP A 483 1.32 -18.44 -31.07
N PRO A 484 1.93 -19.30 -31.90
CA PRO A 484 2.67 -20.47 -31.43
C PRO A 484 3.85 -20.14 -30.49
N ASN A 485 4.34 -18.89 -30.51
CA ASN A 485 5.42 -18.43 -29.62
C ASN A 485 4.94 -18.04 -28.21
N LEU A 486 3.62 -18.10 -27.95
CA LEU A 486 3.02 -17.82 -26.65
C LEU A 486 3.60 -18.76 -25.58
N GLY A 487 4.26 -18.18 -24.56
CA GLY A 487 4.88 -18.92 -23.45
C GLY A 487 6.37 -19.20 -23.59
N ASN A 488 6.98 -18.95 -24.76
CA ASN A 488 8.45 -18.92 -24.91
C ASN A 488 8.86 -17.87 -25.95
N PRO A 489 8.60 -16.57 -25.70
CA PRO A 489 9.01 -15.53 -26.62
C PRO A 489 10.54 -15.46 -26.64
N GLY A 490 11.14 -15.79 -27.78
CA GLY A 490 12.55 -15.50 -28.00
C GLY A 490 12.84 -14.00 -27.82
N PRO A 491 14.07 -13.60 -27.46
CA PRO A 491 14.40 -12.19 -27.26
C PRO A 491 14.11 -11.38 -28.53
N GLY A 492 13.29 -10.32 -28.39
CA GLY A 492 12.90 -9.43 -29.49
C GLY A 492 11.69 -9.89 -30.32
N ILE A 493 11.06 -11.03 -30.00
CA ILE A 493 9.82 -11.47 -30.67
C ILE A 493 8.61 -10.82 -29.98
N THR A 494 7.85 -10.03 -30.73
CA THR A 494 6.57 -9.48 -30.26
C THR A 494 5.44 -10.46 -30.56
N ILE A 495 4.72 -10.87 -29.53
CA ILE A 495 3.57 -11.78 -29.65
C ILE A 495 2.41 -11.04 -30.32
N LYS A 496 1.81 -11.64 -31.34
CA LYS A 496 0.59 -11.10 -31.94
C LYS A 496 -0.62 -11.40 -31.05
N THR A 497 -1.41 -10.38 -30.80
CA THR A 497 -2.61 -10.43 -29.95
C THR A 497 -3.82 -9.90 -30.69
N ASP A 498 -4.98 -10.41 -30.33
CA ASP A 498 -6.27 -9.93 -30.78
C ASP A 498 -7.05 -9.42 -29.56
N VAL A 499 -7.69 -8.26 -29.70
CA VAL A 499 -8.49 -7.67 -28.62
C VAL A 499 -9.97 -7.74 -29.01
N SER A 500 -10.78 -8.40 -28.18
CA SER A 500 -12.21 -8.58 -28.45
C SER A 500 -13.06 -7.94 -27.36
N PHE A 501 -14.08 -7.17 -27.78
CA PHE A 501 -15.04 -6.51 -26.91
C PHE A 501 -16.36 -7.26 -26.89
N TYR A 502 -16.94 -7.45 -25.70
CA TYR A 502 -18.21 -8.13 -25.50
C TYR A 502 -19.18 -7.24 -24.71
N GLN A 503 -20.48 -7.38 -25.00
CA GLN A 503 -21.55 -6.69 -24.29
C GLN A 503 -22.75 -7.60 -24.12
N LEU A 504 -23.47 -7.41 -23.01
CA LEU A 504 -24.73 -8.08 -22.75
C LEU A 504 -25.82 -7.56 -23.70
N ASP A 505 -26.31 -8.40 -24.59
CA ASP A 505 -27.51 -8.13 -25.39
C ASP A 505 -28.75 -8.41 -24.52
N HIS A 506 -29.40 -7.36 -24.01
CA HIS A 506 -30.61 -7.52 -23.20
C HIS A 506 -31.79 -8.15 -23.96
N ALA A 507 -31.82 -8.09 -25.30
CA ALA A 507 -32.91 -8.66 -26.08
C ALA A 507 -32.83 -10.20 -26.10
N LYS A 508 -31.62 -10.74 -26.21
CA LYS A 508 -31.35 -12.18 -26.20
C LYS A 508 -30.95 -12.71 -24.83
N ASN A 509 -30.62 -11.79 -23.93
CA ASN A 509 -30.10 -12.04 -22.61
C ASN A 509 -28.81 -12.89 -22.64
N ASP A 510 -27.89 -12.59 -23.56
CA ASP A 510 -26.58 -13.23 -23.73
C ASP A 510 -25.45 -12.21 -24.04
N PHE A 511 -24.21 -12.51 -23.69
CA PHE A 511 -23.03 -11.73 -24.05
C PHE A 511 -22.64 -12.00 -25.49
N ARG A 512 -22.72 -10.96 -26.32
CA ARG A 512 -22.39 -11.01 -27.72
C ARG A 512 -21.13 -10.21 -28.02
N LEU A 513 -20.30 -10.76 -28.91
CA LEU A 513 -19.12 -10.06 -29.43
C LEU A 513 -19.57 -8.78 -30.14
N LEU A 514 -19.00 -7.64 -29.74
CA LEU A 514 -19.18 -6.34 -30.39
C LEU A 514 -18.22 -6.21 -31.57
N ARG A 515 -16.92 -6.30 -31.30
CA ARG A 515 -15.86 -6.12 -32.29
C ARG A 515 -14.60 -6.85 -31.85
N THR A 516 -13.88 -7.40 -32.82
CA THR A 516 -12.53 -7.95 -32.63
C THR A 516 -11.53 -7.11 -33.42
N LEU A 517 -10.49 -6.65 -32.74
CA LEU A 517 -9.34 -5.95 -33.28
C LEU A 517 -8.22 -6.97 -33.45
N THR A 518 -7.96 -7.38 -34.70
CA THR A 518 -6.98 -8.43 -34.98
C THR A 518 -5.57 -7.89 -35.21
N SER A 519 -4.57 -8.74 -35.02
CA SER A 519 -3.15 -8.48 -35.36
C SER A 519 -2.52 -7.27 -34.66
N ARG A 520 -2.84 -7.10 -33.37
CA ARG A 520 -2.24 -6.09 -32.48
C ARG A 520 -1.06 -6.68 -31.71
N THR A 521 -0.43 -5.85 -30.88
CA THR A 521 0.60 -6.27 -29.92
C THR A 521 0.24 -5.90 -28.48
N SER A 522 -0.98 -5.40 -28.26
CA SER A 522 -1.48 -4.98 -26.95
C SER A 522 -1.55 -6.16 -26.00
N ASN A 523 -1.04 -5.99 -24.78
CA ASN A 523 -1.03 -7.03 -23.75
C ASN A 523 -1.72 -6.59 -22.45
N ALA A 524 -2.12 -5.32 -22.34
CA ALA A 524 -2.81 -4.77 -21.18
C ALA A 524 -4.04 -3.97 -21.59
N ILE A 525 -5.17 -4.21 -20.92
CA ILE A 525 -6.41 -3.44 -21.08
C ILE A 525 -6.63 -2.54 -19.86
N ARG A 526 -6.67 -1.22 -20.08
CA ARG A 526 -6.92 -0.24 -19.02
C ARG A 526 -8.17 0.58 -19.32
N TRP A 527 -9.25 0.29 -18.62
CA TRP A 527 -10.50 1.05 -18.70
C TRP A 527 -10.45 2.32 -17.85
N SER A 528 -11.10 3.38 -18.33
CA SER A 528 -11.39 4.55 -17.50
C SER A 528 -12.28 4.14 -16.31
N PRO A 529 -12.05 4.65 -15.09
CA PRO A 529 -12.89 4.41 -13.92
C PRO A 529 -14.36 4.86 -14.05
N ARG A 530 -14.70 5.56 -15.14
CA ARG A 530 -16.08 5.95 -15.51
C ARG A 530 -16.70 5.03 -16.57
N GLY A 531 -15.93 4.10 -17.15
CA GLY A 531 -16.32 3.33 -18.33
C GLY A 531 -16.14 4.14 -19.61
N ARG A 532 -16.78 3.68 -20.70
CA ARG A 532 -16.77 4.26 -22.07
C ARG A 532 -15.42 4.23 -22.78
N HIS A 533 -14.37 4.79 -22.17
CA HIS A 533 -13.04 4.88 -22.74
C HIS A 533 -12.15 3.72 -22.28
N VAL A 534 -11.36 3.18 -23.20
CA VAL A 534 -10.39 2.12 -22.93
C VAL A 534 -9.07 2.41 -23.64
N VAL A 535 -7.98 2.09 -22.96
CA VAL A 535 -6.63 2.17 -23.53
C VAL A 535 -6.08 0.76 -23.66
N LEU A 536 -5.67 0.43 -24.88
CA LEU A 536 -4.97 -0.80 -25.20
C LEU A 536 -3.48 -0.48 -25.25
N ALA A 537 -2.70 -1.06 -24.34
CA ALA A 537 -1.28 -0.77 -24.20
C ALA A 537 -0.42 -1.99 -24.48
N THR A 538 0.75 -1.76 -25.07
CA THR A 538 1.84 -2.73 -25.16
C THR A 538 2.88 -2.39 -24.09
N VAL A 539 2.80 -3.06 -22.94
CA VAL A 539 3.62 -2.75 -21.75
C VAL A 539 4.77 -3.74 -21.61
N GLY A 540 5.95 -3.28 -21.18
CA GLY A 540 7.09 -4.15 -20.86
C GLY A 540 7.79 -4.81 -22.05
N SER A 541 7.47 -4.38 -23.28
CA SER A 541 8.13 -4.81 -24.50
C SER A 541 9.30 -3.87 -24.82
N SER A 542 10.46 -4.44 -25.19
CA SER A 542 11.68 -3.67 -25.48
C SER A 542 11.68 -3.01 -26.86
N SER A 543 10.79 -3.44 -27.76
CA SER A 543 10.76 -3.00 -29.15
C SER A 543 9.48 -2.25 -29.55
N LYS A 544 8.42 -2.35 -28.76
CA LYS A 544 7.11 -1.77 -29.04
C LYS A 544 6.48 -1.25 -27.77
N SER A 545 5.99 -0.01 -27.79
CA SER A 545 5.31 0.61 -26.64
C SER A 545 4.09 1.43 -27.08
N GLU A 546 3.36 0.90 -28.05
CA GLU A 546 2.17 1.52 -28.65
C GLU A 546 1.01 1.55 -27.63
N LEU A 547 0.34 2.71 -27.58
CA LEU A 547 -0.85 3.01 -26.79
C LEU A 547 -1.98 3.40 -27.77
N GLU A 548 -3.10 2.69 -27.70
CA GLU A 548 -4.27 2.99 -28.52
C GLU A 548 -5.45 3.42 -27.63
N PHE A 549 -6.00 4.60 -27.91
CA PHE A 549 -7.13 5.19 -27.20
C PHE A 549 -8.41 4.91 -27.95
N TRP A 550 -9.37 4.24 -27.30
CA TRP A 550 -10.63 3.82 -27.90
C TRP A 550 -11.82 4.39 -27.11
N ASP A 551 -12.83 4.89 -27.83
CA ASP A 551 -14.16 5.20 -27.31
C ASP A 551 -15.13 4.11 -27.79
N LEU A 552 -15.91 3.54 -26.87
CA LEU A 552 -16.91 2.52 -27.20
C LEU A 552 -18.31 3.08 -27.48
N ASP A 553 -18.56 4.35 -27.14
CA ASP A 553 -19.87 5.00 -27.26
C ASP A 553 -19.82 6.25 -28.14
N PHE A 554 -18.89 6.33 -29.09
CA PHE A 554 -18.61 7.55 -29.86
C PHE A 554 -19.87 8.13 -30.53
N ASN A 555 -20.73 7.28 -31.08
CA ASN A 555 -21.94 7.69 -31.82
C ASN A 555 -23.15 8.00 -30.91
N VAL A 556 -23.05 7.78 -29.59
CA VAL A 556 -24.23 7.88 -28.69
C VAL A 556 -24.66 9.34 -28.46
N GLU A 557 -23.76 10.32 -28.58
CA GLU A 557 -24.12 11.74 -28.37
C GLU A 557 -25.01 12.33 -29.49
N ASP A 558 -24.97 11.78 -30.70
CA ASP A 558 -25.84 12.19 -31.82
C ASP A 558 -27.29 11.70 -31.67
N THR A 559 -27.55 10.74 -30.75
CA THR A 559 -28.89 10.17 -30.51
C THR A 559 -29.87 11.10 -29.79
N GLY A 560 -29.44 12.34 -29.47
CA GLY A 560 -30.33 13.43 -29.05
C GLY A 560 -31.34 13.86 -30.14
N ARG A 561 -31.09 13.54 -31.41
CA ARG A 561 -32.06 13.63 -32.50
C ARG A 561 -32.81 12.30 -32.63
N ARG A 562 -33.78 12.10 -31.73
CA ARG A 562 -34.77 11.02 -31.82
C ARG A 562 -35.51 11.10 -33.15
N GLU A 563 -35.16 10.23 -34.11
CA GLU A 563 -36.17 9.64 -35.01
C GLU A 563 -35.73 8.39 -35.80
N GLN A 564 -34.47 7.92 -35.75
CA GLN A 564 -34.07 6.73 -36.52
C GLN A 564 -33.09 5.80 -35.77
N ALA A 565 -33.44 5.38 -34.56
CA ALA A 565 -32.73 4.29 -33.86
C ALA A 565 -33.17 2.91 -34.40
N SER A 566 -33.15 2.72 -35.71
CA SER A 566 -33.45 1.44 -36.35
C SER A 566 -32.34 1.09 -37.34
N LYS A 567 -31.43 0.20 -36.90
CA LYS A 567 -30.25 -0.36 -37.61
C LYS A 567 -28.93 0.40 -37.47
N GLU A 568 -28.56 0.83 -36.27
CA GLU A 568 -27.12 0.99 -35.99
C GLU A 568 -26.52 -0.41 -35.79
N ASP A 569 -25.44 -0.71 -36.52
CA ASP A 569 -24.77 -2.00 -36.44
C ASP A 569 -24.21 -2.23 -35.03
N TRP A 570 -24.45 -3.43 -34.49
CA TRP A 570 -23.96 -3.87 -33.19
C TRP A 570 -22.43 -3.69 -33.11
N GLY A 571 -21.95 -2.80 -32.24
CA GLY A 571 -20.53 -2.46 -32.11
C GLY A 571 -20.02 -1.31 -32.98
N SER A 572 -20.89 -0.58 -33.69
CA SER A 572 -20.53 0.58 -34.51
C SER A 572 -20.01 1.80 -33.72
N GLY A 573 -20.32 1.88 -32.43
CA GLY A 573 -19.82 2.95 -31.54
C GLY A 573 -18.34 2.84 -31.15
N ILE A 574 -17.67 1.74 -31.49
CA ILE A 574 -16.26 1.51 -31.16
C ILE A 574 -15.36 2.22 -32.17
N GLN A 575 -14.72 3.31 -31.73
CA GLN A 575 -13.87 4.13 -32.56
C GLN A 575 -12.50 4.37 -31.92
N LEU A 576 -11.45 4.30 -32.74
CA LEU A 576 -10.11 4.69 -32.35
C LEU A 576 -10.03 6.21 -32.35
N LEU A 577 -9.70 6.78 -31.20
CA LEU A 577 -9.49 8.22 -31.03
C LEU A 577 -8.07 8.63 -31.44
N GLY A 578 -7.08 7.83 -31.04
CA GLY A 578 -5.68 8.15 -31.29
C GLY A 578 -4.75 6.98 -30.99
N THR A 579 -3.60 6.98 -31.66
CA THR A 579 -2.49 6.06 -31.40
C THR A 579 -1.25 6.86 -31.08
N VAL A 580 -0.59 6.48 -29.99
CA VAL A 580 0.55 7.19 -29.42
C VAL A 580 1.62 6.17 -29.05
N ASP A 581 2.88 6.59 -29.02
CA ASP A 581 3.98 5.75 -28.57
C ASP A 581 4.67 6.40 -27.36
N HIS A 582 4.88 5.61 -26.31
CA HIS A 582 5.69 5.99 -25.15
C HIS A 582 6.72 4.91 -24.91
N TYR A 583 7.92 5.13 -25.45
CA TYR A 583 9.02 4.18 -25.38
C TYR A 583 9.29 3.71 -23.94
N GLY A 584 9.38 2.39 -23.77
CA GLY A 584 9.73 1.78 -22.48
C GLY A 584 8.62 1.88 -21.43
N VAL A 585 7.35 2.03 -21.83
CA VAL A 585 6.26 2.07 -20.84
C VAL A 585 6.21 0.79 -19.99
N THR A 586 6.27 0.97 -18.67
CA THR A 586 6.20 -0.09 -17.67
C THR A 586 4.85 -0.14 -17.00
N ASP A 587 4.21 1.01 -16.81
CA ASP A 587 2.96 1.12 -16.09
C ASP A 587 2.03 2.14 -16.76
N VAL A 588 0.74 1.81 -16.77
CA VAL A 588 -0.33 2.61 -17.37
C VAL A 588 -1.49 2.65 -16.38
N GLU A 589 -1.83 3.85 -15.90
CA GLU A 589 -2.85 4.06 -14.87
C GLU A 589 -3.74 5.26 -15.23
N TRP A 590 -5.06 5.07 -15.11
CA TRP A 590 -6.02 6.16 -15.22
C TRP A 590 -6.12 6.93 -13.92
N ASP A 591 -6.34 8.24 -14.03
CA ASP A 591 -6.68 9.05 -12.87
C ASP A 591 -8.06 8.62 -12.29
N PRO A 592 -8.33 8.86 -11.00
CA PRO A 592 -9.58 8.43 -10.37
C PRO A 592 -10.85 9.07 -10.95
N SER A 593 -10.72 10.23 -11.61
CA SER A 593 -11.85 10.90 -12.28
C SER A 593 -12.14 10.29 -13.66
N GLY A 594 -11.15 9.68 -14.30
CA GLY A 594 -11.24 9.03 -15.61
C GLY A 594 -11.10 9.97 -16.81
N ARG A 595 -10.48 11.14 -16.61
CA ARG A 595 -10.21 12.17 -17.63
C ARG A 595 -8.81 12.05 -18.24
N TYR A 596 -7.85 11.58 -17.46
CA TYR A 596 -6.43 11.59 -17.78
C TYR A 596 -5.82 10.21 -17.61
N LEU A 597 -4.89 9.86 -18.49
CA LEU A 597 -4.12 8.65 -18.42
C LEU A 597 -2.66 9.01 -18.11
N ALA A 598 -2.09 8.44 -17.06
CA ALA A 598 -0.66 8.50 -16.84
C ALA A 598 0.01 7.22 -17.33
N THR A 599 1.18 7.41 -17.92
CA THR A 599 2.07 6.33 -18.35
C THR A 599 3.44 6.62 -17.80
N SER A 600 4.12 5.59 -17.33
CA SER A 600 5.45 5.75 -16.75
C SER A 600 6.42 4.68 -17.23
N ALA A 601 7.68 5.07 -17.34
CA ALA A 601 8.81 4.24 -17.71
C ALA A 601 9.78 4.18 -16.52
N SER A 602 9.76 3.05 -15.80
CA SER A 602 10.49 2.89 -14.53
C SER A 602 11.93 2.40 -14.72
N ALA A 603 12.85 3.11 -14.05
CA ALA A 603 14.26 2.77 -13.89
C ALA A 603 14.50 1.43 -13.19
N TRP A 604 13.50 0.88 -12.50
CA TRP A 604 13.57 -0.46 -11.91
C TRP A 604 13.58 -1.58 -12.96
N THR A 605 13.14 -1.30 -14.18
CA THR A 605 13.00 -2.30 -15.24
C THR A 605 14.02 -2.09 -16.37
N HIS A 606 14.26 -0.85 -16.80
CA HIS A 606 15.26 -0.47 -17.81
C HIS A 606 15.79 0.93 -17.54
N THR A 607 16.97 1.26 -18.09
CA THR A 607 17.67 2.53 -17.81
C THR A 607 17.54 3.60 -18.89
N LEU A 608 16.86 3.30 -20.00
CA LEU A 608 16.70 4.21 -21.15
C LEU A 608 15.42 5.04 -21.04
N GLU A 609 15.49 6.34 -21.32
CA GLU A 609 14.35 7.27 -21.42
C GLU A 609 13.31 7.16 -20.29
N ASN A 610 13.76 6.96 -19.05
CA ASN A 610 12.86 6.91 -17.91
C ASN A 610 12.12 8.24 -17.72
N GLY A 611 10.90 8.18 -17.19
CA GLY A 611 10.05 9.34 -17.01
C GLY A 611 8.58 8.99 -16.94
N PHE A 612 7.73 10.01 -17.07
CA PHE A 612 6.29 9.84 -17.17
C PHE A 612 5.68 10.80 -18.19
N ALA A 613 4.54 10.39 -18.74
CA ALA A 613 3.72 11.21 -19.61
C ALA A 613 2.25 11.08 -19.19
N ILE A 614 1.55 12.21 -19.17
CA ILE A 614 0.12 12.31 -18.90
C ILE A 614 -0.57 12.71 -20.21
N TRP A 615 -1.56 11.91 -20.58
CA TRP A 615 -2.36 12.04 -21.78
C TRP A 615 -3.80 12.39 -21.41
N ASP A 616 -4.50 13.10 -22.29
CA ASP A 616 -5.96 13.16 -22.23
C ASP A 616 -6.59 11.82 -22.67
N PHE A 617 -7.91 11.69 -22.54
CA PHE A 617 -8.64 10.50 -22.98
C PHE A 617 -8.62 10.26 -24.51
N ARG A 618 -8.17 11.22 -25.31
CA ARG A 618 -8.03 11.14 -26.78
C ARG A 618 -6.61 10.72 -27.20
N GLY A 619 -5.65 10.75 -26.29
CA GLY A 619 -4.23 10.52 -26.55
C GLY A 619 -3.41 11.78 -26.82
N GLN A 620 -3.94 12.97 -26.56
CA GLN A 620 -3.18 14.22 -26.61
C GLN A 620 -2.24 14.32 -25.41
N GLU A 621 -0.96 14.58 -25.67
CA GLU A 621 0.04 14.81 -24.62
C GLU A 621 -0.24 16.12 -23.88
N ILE A 622 -0.42 16.05 -22.56
CA ILE A 622 -0.56 17.23 -21.71
C ILE A 622 0.78 17.56 -21.05
N VAL A 623 1.41 16.55 -20.47
CA VAL A 623 2.71 16.68 -19.80
C VAL A 623 3.56 15.49 -20.16
N LYS A 624 4.80 15.72 -20.59
CA LYS A 624 5.84 14.70 -20.68
C LYS A 624 7.08 15.18 -19.96
N ARG A 625 7.57 14.35 -19.05
CA ARG A 625 8.78 14.62 -18.27
C ARG A 625 9.69 13.41 -18.35
N ILE A 626 10.72 13.54 -19.17
CA ILE A 626 11.84 12.59 -19.21
C ILE A 626 12.75 12.92 -18.02
N GLN A 627 12.94 11.96 -17.13
CA GLN A 627 13.67 12.12 -15.89
C GLN A 627 14.55 10.90 -15.66
N ASP A 628 15.87 11.14 -15.57
CA ASP A 628 16.80 10.07 -15.20
C ASP A 628 16.49 9.53 -13.79
N ARG A 629 16.65 8.22 -13.64
CA ARG A 629 16.36 7.43 -12.43
C ARG A 629 14.91 7.59 -11.91
N PHE A 630 13.96 7.83 -12.80
CA PHE A 630 12.54 7.83 -12.46
C PHE A 630 12.09 6.42 -12.04
N LYS A 631 11.49 6.26 -10.87
CA LYS A 631 11.14 4.95 -10.31
C LYS A 631 9.64 4.67 -10.37
N GLN A 632 8.80 5.63 -10.00
CA GLN A 632 7.37 5.38 -9.81
C GLN A 632 6.50 6.62 -10.04
N PHE A 633 5.35 6.42 -10.69
CA PHE A 633 4.23 7.35 -10.77
C PHE A 633 3.01 6.67 -10.16
N ILE A 634 2.25 7.35 -9.31
CA ILE A 634 0.95 6.83 -8.81
C ILE A 634 -0.04 7.95 -8.60
N TRP A 635 -1.25 7.80 -9.15
CA TRP A 635 -2.36 8.70 -8.83
C TRP A 635 -2.83 8.52 -7.38
N ARG A 636 -3.20 9.60 -6.72
CA ARG A 636 -3.83 9.56 -5.39
C ARG A 636 -5.27 9.08 -5.55
N PRO A 637 -5.67 7.92 -5.00
CA PRO A 637 -7.04 7.44 -5.08
C PRO A 637 -8.04 8.41 -4.44
N ARG A 638 -9.30 8.36 -4.89
CA ARG A 638 -10.38 9.16 -4.29
C ARG A 638 -11.36 8.25 -3.56
N PRO A 639 -11.83 8.66 -2.37
CA PRO A 639 -12.94 7.98 -1.73
C PRO A 639 -14.21 8.12 -2.59
N PRO A 640 -15.23 7.27 -2.34
CA PRO A 640 -16.54 7.44 -2.93
C PRO A 640 -17.09 8.86 -2.73
N THR A 641 -17.83 9.34 -3.72
CA THR A 641 -18.41 10.68 -3.67
C THR A 641 -19.32 10.87 -2.46
N LEU A 642 -19.19 12.02 -1.81
CA LEU A 642 -20.05 12.42 -0.69
C LEU A 642 -21.40 12.98 -1.17
N LEU A 643 -21.56 13.18 -2.49
CA LEU A 643 -22.77 13.74 -3.07
C LEU A 643 -23.91 12.73 -3.07
N THR A 644 -25.08 13.17 -2.61
CA THR A 644 -26.30 12.39 -2.70
C THR A 644 -26.73 12.19 -4.16
N LYS A 645 -27.50 11.13 -4.44
CA LYS A 645 -28.02 10.85 -5.79
C LYS A 645 -28.84 12.01 -6.36
N ASP A 646 -29.55 12.75 -5.53
CA ASP A 646 -30.37 13.88 -5.99
C ASP A 646 -29.49 15.09 -6.34
N GLN A 647 -28.44 15.37 -5.57
CA GLN A 647 -27.43 16.36 -5.96
C GLN A 647 -26.72 15.97 -7.26
N GLN A 648 -26.33 14.70 -7.43
CA GLN A 648 -25.72 14.24 -8.67
C GLN A 648 -26.66 14.41 -9.87
N LYS A 649 -27.96 14.12 -9.71
CA LYS A 649 -28.97 14.37 -10.76
C LYS A 649 -29.13 15.86 -11.05
N GLN A 650 -29.11 16.71 -10.03
CA GLN A 650 -29.20 18.15 -10.20
C GLN A 650 -27.99 18.70 -10.96
N ILE A 651 -26.77 18.24 -10.63
CA ILE A 651 -25.54 18.59 -11.35
C ILE A 651 -25.64 18.19 -12.83
N ARG A 652 -26.11 16.97 -13.12
CA ARG A 652 -26.31 16.52 -14.51
C ARG A 652 -27.34 17.36 -15.28
N ARG A 653 -28.39 17.85 -14.61
CA ARG A 653 -29.40 18.73 -15.23
C ARG A 653 -28.84 20.11 -15.58
N ASN A 654 -28.00 20.65 -14.71
CA ASN A 654 -27.43 21.99 -14.85
C ASN A 654 -26.02 21.97 -15.47
N LEU A 655 -25.61 20.84 -16.08
CA LEU A 655 -24.25 20.66 -16.58
C LEU A 655 -23.84 21.71 -17.63
N ARG A 656 -24.79 22.19 -18.44
CA ARG A 656 -24.54 23.26 -19.43
C ARG A 656 -24.19 24.60 -18.77
N GLU A 657 -24.84 24.92 -17.65
CA GLU A 657 -24.57 26.15 -16.90
C GLU A 657 -23.18 26.08 -16.25
N TYR A 658 -22.87 24.94 -15.61
CA TYR A 658 -21.55 24.70 -15.04
C TYR A 658 -20.44 24.66 -16.10
N GLY A 659 -20.70 24.02 -17.24
CA GLY A 659 -19.76 23.99 -18.37
C GLY A 659 -19.40 25.40 -18.84
N ARG A 660 -20.40 26.25 -19.05
CA ARG A 660 -20.16 27.65 -19.42
C ARG A 660 -19.34 28.41 -18.38
N SER A 661 -19.64 28.25 -17.09
CA SER A 661 -18.82 28.91 -16.05
C SER A 661 -17.38 28.41 -16.03
N PHE A 662 -17.16 27.10 -16.22
CA PHE A 662 -15.81 26.54 -16.28
C PHE A 662 -15.04 26.98 -17.53
N ASP A 663 -15.71 27.05 -18.69
CA ASP A 663 -15.10 27.55 -19.92
C ASP A 663 -14.71 29.04 -19.79
N GLU A 664 -15.56 29.85 -19.14
CA GLU A 664 -15.27 31.27 -18.86
C GLU A 664 -14.10 31.43 -17.87
N GLU A 665 -14.02 30.61 -16.82
CA GLU A 665 -12.90 30.58 -15.86
C GLU A 665 -11.59 30.12 -16.52
N ASP A 666 -11.65 29.05 -17.31
CA ASP A 666 -10.50 28.49 -18.03
C ASP A 666 -9.93 29.48 -19.05
N ALA A 667 -10.79 30.16 -19.81
CA ALA A 667 -10.36 31.17 -20.78
C ALA A 667 -9.72 32.39 -20.10
N ALA A 668 -10.25 32.80 -18.95
CA ALA A 668 -9.68 33.90 -18.16
C ALA A 668 -8.28 33.54 -17.62
N GLU A 669 -8.09 32.31 -17.13
CA GLU A 669 -6.78 31.83 -16.68
C GLU A 669 -5.75 31.73 -17.81
N GLU A 670 -6.14 31.18 -18.96
CA GLU A 670 -5.25 31.09 -20.14
C GLU A 670 -4.81 32.49 -20.61
N SER A 671 -5.74 33.46 -20.63
CA SER A 671 -5.44 34.85 -20.96
C SER A 671 -4.45 35.48 -19.96
N ASN A 672 -4.66 35.29 -18.65
CA ASN A 672 -3.75 35.81 -17.63
C ASN A 672 -2.33 35.23 -17.73
N VAL A 673 -2.21 33.91 -17.90
CA VAL A 673 -0.90 33.24 -18.04
C VAL A 673 -0.19 33.71 -19.31
N SER A 674 -0.91 33.89 -20.42
CA SER A 674 -0.35 34.42 -21.65
C SER A 674 0.20 35.84 -21.44
N ALA A 675 -0.54 36.69 -20.74
CA ALA A 675 -0.14 38.07 -20.44
C ALA A 675 1.11 38.13 -19.53
N GLU A 676 1.18 37.28 -18.50
CA GLU A 676 2.36 37.21 -17.62
C GLU A 676 3.61 36.72 -18.35
N LEU A 677 3.48 35.69 -19.19
CA LEU A 677 4.59 35.21 -20.02
C LEU A 677 5.05 36.26 -21.02
N ILE A 678 4.13 36.99 -21.65
CA ILE A 678 4.44 38.10 -22.55
C ILE A 678 5.16 39.22 -21.78
N ALA A 679 4.68 39.57 -20.58
CA ALA A 679 5.32 40.59 -19.74
C ALA A 679 6.73 40.17 -19.30
N LEU A 680 6.93 38.92 -18.90
CA LEU A 680 8.25 38.38 -18.55
C LEU A 680 9.19 38.36 -19.75
N ARG A 681 8.72 37.89 -20.92
CA ARG A 681 9.51 37.93 -22.16
C ARG A 681 9.90 39.35 -22.52
N LYS A 682 8.96 40.30 -22.47
CA LYS A 682 9.23 41.72 -22.72
C LYS A 682 10.28 42.26 -21.75
N ARG A 683 10.14 41.97 -20.46
CA ARG A 683 11.12 42.37 -19.44
C ARG A 683 12.51 41.80 -19.72
N LEU A 684 12.62 40.51 -20.05
CA LEU A 684 13.91 39.87 -20.36
C LEU A 684 14.55 40.44 -21.62
N VAL A 685 13.74 40.75 -22.64
CA VAL A 685 14.20 41.41 -23.87
C VAL A 685 14.68 42.83 -23.55
N ASP A 686 13.95 43.58 -22.71
CA ASP A 686 14.35 44.92 -22.27
C ASP A 686 15.64 44.88 -21.43
N GLU A 687 15.78 43.93 -20.51
CA GLU A 687 17.00 43.70 -19.73
C GLU A 687 18.19 43.35 -20.65
N TRP A 688 17.98 42.46 -21.63
CA TRP A 688 19.00 42.11 -22.63
C TRP A 688 19.40 43.30 -23.50
N ASN A 689 18.43 44.10 -23.94
CA ASN A 689 18.68 45.29 -24.74
C ASN A 689 19.41 46.36 -23.93
N ALA A 690 19.04 46.56 -22.67
CA ALA A 690 19.73 47.46 -21.75
C ALA A 690 21.18 47.02 -21.51
N TRP A 691 21.41 45.71 -21.32
CA TRP A 691 22.75 45.14 -21.20
C TRP A 691 23.57 45.36 -22.48
N ARG A 692 23.00 45.08 -23.66
CA ARG A 692 23.67 45.33 -24.96
C ARG A 692 24.03 46.80 -25.14
N ALA A 693 23.14 47.72 -24.77
CA ALA A 693 23.40 49.16 -24.84
C ALA A 693 24.55 49.58 -23.92
N LEU A 694 24.61 49.02 -22.70
CA LEU A 694 25.69 49.26 -21.75
C LEU A 694 27.03 48.72 -22.29
N CYS A 695 27.06 47.49 -22.80
CA CYS A 695 28.28 46.92 -23.41
C CYS A 695 28.73 47.72 -24.64
N LYS A 696 27.81 48.17 -25.50
CA LYS A 696 28.16 49.06 -26.63
C LYS A 696 28.78 50.37 -26.14
N LYS A 697 28.24 50.94 -25.06
CA LYS A 697 28.77 52.16 -24.45
C LYS A 697 30.17 51.95 -23.86
N GLU A 698 30.39 50.88 -23.09
CA GLU A 698 31.71 50.53 -22.55
C GLU A 698 32.73 50.26 -23.67
N HIS A 699 32.34 49.52 -24.71
CA HIS A 699 33.20 49.30 -25.88
C HIS A 699 33.53 50.59 -26.62
N ALA A 700 32.57 51.51 -26.76
CA ALA A 700 32.80 52.82 -27.34
C ALA A 700 33.75 53.66 -26.48
N GLU A 701 33.58 53.66 -25.15
CA GLU A 701 34.47 54.36 -24.21
C GLU A 701 35.90 53.80 -24.25
N VAL A 702 36.07 52.48 -24.29
CA VAL A 702 37.38 51.82 -24.47
C VAL A 702 37.98 52.13 -25.83
N ARG A 703 37.17 52.21 -26.89
CA ARG A 703 37.63 52.55 -28.25
C ARG A 703 38.07 54.01 -28.35
N VAL A 704 37.35 54.92 -27.69
CA VAL A 704 37.72 56.34 -27.56
C VAL A 704 39.01 56.50 -26.75
N GLN A 705 39.18 55.74 -25.64
CA GLN A 705 40.41 55.74 -24.86
C GLN A 705 41.63 55.18 -25.62
N LYS A 706 41.44 54.19 -26.51
CA LYS A 706 42.55 53.60 -27.29
C LYS A 706 42.91 54.35 -28.57
N HIS A 707 41.97 55.06 -29.22
CA HIS A 707 42.18 55.56 -30.59
C HIS A 707 41.90 57.05 -30.86
N GLY A 708 41.61 57.87 -29.84
CA GLY A 708 41.78 59.33 -29.97
C GLY A 708 41.10 59.99 -31.17
N LYS A 709 39.84 59.62 -31.48
CA LYS A 709 38.76 60.39 -32.12
C LYS A 709 37.68 59.42 -32.60
N ALA A 710 36.41 59.75 -32.33
CA ALA A 710 35.27 59.01 -32.82
C ALA A 710 35.02 59.37 -34.29
N GLU A 711 35.08 58.38 -35.19
CA GLU A 711 34.42 58.46 -36.50
C GLU A 711 32.95 58.07 -36.30
N GLU A 712 32.04 58.91 -36.79
CA GLU A 712 30.60 58.64 -36.82
C GLU A 712 30.32 57.44 -37.74
N SER A 713 29.62 56.47 -37.16
CA SER A 713 29.21 55.20 -37.75
C SER A 713 28.05 55.36 -38.75
N GLN A 714 28.09 54.61 -39.84
CA GLN A 714 26.86 54.17 -40.50
C GLN A 714 26.16 53.17 -39.57
N GLU A 715 25.04 53.58 -39.00
CA GLU A 715 24.12 52.68 -38.30
C GLU A 715 23.44 51.78 -39.33
N GLU A 716 23.87 50.52 -39.41
CA GLU A 716 23.03 49.47 -39.98
C GLU A 716 21.85 49.26 -39.01
N LYS A 717 20.68 49.78 -39.40
CA LYS A 717 19.42 49.43 -38.77
C LYS A 717 19.12 47.96 -39.08
N GLU A 718 19.50 47.07 -38.17
CA GLU A 718 18.91 45.73 -38.12
C GLU A 718 17.47 45.86 -37.59
N GLU A 719 16.51 45.94 -38.51
CA GLU A 719 15.09 45.74 -38.21
C GLU A 719 14.88 44.25 -37.88
N ILE A 720 14.60 43.94 -36.61
CA ILE A 720 14.20 42.61 -36.17
C ILE A 720 12.69 42.52 -36.33
N GLU A 721 12.22 41.94 -37.43
CA GLU A 721 10.81 41.56 -37.59
C GLU A 721 10.48 40.40 -36.65
N VAL A 722 9.71 40.68 -35.60
CA VAL A 722 9.16 39.66 -34.69
C VAL A 722 7.82 39.21 -35.26
N TRP A 723 7.79 38.01 -35.84
CA TRP A 723 6.54 37.35 -36.23
C TRP A 723 5.79 36.93 -34.96
N VAL A 724 4.66 37.57 -34.69
CA VAL A 724 3.70 37.15 -33.66
C VAL A 724 2.50 36.58 -34.40
N ASP A 725 2.43 35.25 -34.52
CA ASP A 725 1.24 34.57 -35.00
C ASP A 725 0.19 34.60 -33.87
N GLU A 726 -0.58 35.68 -33.82
CA GLU A 726 -1.78 35.78 -33.00
C GLU A 726 -2.95 35.29 -33.88
N VAL A 727 -3.43 34.07 -33.65
CA VAL A 727 -4.66 33.56 -34.27
C VAL A 727 -5.84 34.28 -33.60
N ILE A 728 -6.24 35.42 -34.16
CA ILE A 728 -7.21 36.33 -33.54
C ILE A 728 -8.67 35.87 -33.74
N GLU A 729 -9.00 35.04 -34.74
CA GLU A 729 -10.39 34.57 -34.90
C GLU A 729 -10.47 33.37 -35.86
N GLN A 730 -11.05 32.26 -35.38
CA GLN A 730 -11.47 31.13 -36.22
C GLN A 730 -12.98 31.26 -36.45
N ILE A 731 -13.37 31.79 -37.60
CA ILE A 731 -14.77 31.83 -38.03
C ILE A 731 -15.11 30.49 -38.67
N GLU A 732 -15.93 29.68 -38.00
CA GLU A 732 -16.55 28.50 -38.61
C GLU A 732 -17.65 28.96 -39.58
N GLU A 733 -17.39 28.87 -40.88
CA GLU A 733 -18.46 28.86 -41.88
C GLU A 733 -19.11 27.48 -41.92
N VAL A 734 -20.36 27.41 -41.46
CA VAL A 734 -21.25 26.27 -41.72
C VAL A 734 -21.60 26.26 -43.21
N VAL A 735 -20.98 25.36 -43.97
CA VAL A 735 -21.47 25.02 -45.31
C VAL A 735 -22.64 24.05 -45.14
N VAL A 736 -23.85 24.55 -45.42
CA VAL A 736 -25.02 23.71 -45.65
C VAL A 736 -24.91 23.18 -47.09
N GLU A 737 -24.71 21.87 -47.24
CA GLU A 737 -25.21 21.10 -48.39
C GLU A 737 -26.17 20.02 -47.92
#